data_AF-A0A0C2X3V6-F1
#
_entry.id   AF-A0A0C2X3V6-F1
#
_cell.length_a   1.000
_cell.length_b   1.000
_cell.length_c   1.000
_cell.angle_alpha   90.00
_cell.angle_beta   90.00
_cell.angle_gamma   90.00
#
_symmetry.space_group_name_H-M   'P 1'
#
loop_
_entity.id
_entity.type
_entity.pdbx_description
1 polymer ?
#
loop_
_entity_poly.entity_id
_entity_poly.type
_entity_poly.pdbx_seq_one_letter_code
_entity_poly.pdbx_strand_id
1 'polypeptide(L)'
;MDLDKTPPREDIEAAEKLIMEAQEMANGTTGRKRKARWDVEGEDTKPVNGGEWSKDAIEAEAPPKKRRSRWDETPATADEKALTTTSAAPVARTSRWDQTGSSAPAAPMMQIIGIGPTFQPTEMDKHNRYLTDSELDLLLPPTGYAIVSPPPGYAPASARKFMSAPMSMGPTGFHIQEESDAAAVAAAAGLAPELPTEIPGVGTLAFMKPEDATYFSKILKEEDESGLTVEELKERKIMRLLLKIKNGTPPVRKSALRQITDKAREFGAGPLFDKILPLLMERTLEDQERHLLVKVIDRVLYKLDDLVRPYVHKILVVIEPLLIDEDYYARVEGREIISNLSKAAGLAHMISTMRPDIDHADEYVRNTTARAFSVVASALGIPSLLPFLKAVCRSKKSWQARHTGIRIVQQIAIMMGCAVLPHLRNLVDAIAHGLQDDQQKVRTMTALAIAALAEAAAPYGIESFDDVLKPLWLGIRQHRGKGLAAFLKAIGFIIPLMDPDFANYYTKEVTVILIREFQTSDEEMKKIVLKVVKQCAATEGVTPGYIKKDILPDFFKSFWVRRMALDRRNYKQVVETTVELAQKAGVSEIVGRIVNDLKDDSEPYRKMVMETIQNVIQTLGASDIDERLEERLLDGIIYSFQEQTTEDQVMLDGFGVVVNALGIRVKPYLMQIVSVVLFRLGNKSAKVRQQAADLTTRLAVVIKQCGEIGLLNKLGVVLFEQLGEEYPDTLGSIIAAEGAIANVVGMTEMQPPVKDLLPRMTPILRNRHEKVQEASINLIGRIADRGAEHVPAREWMRICFELLDLLKAHKKAIRRAAVNSFGYIAKTLGPQDVLSVLLTNLRVQERQSRVCSTVAIAIVAETCGPFTCIPAILTEYRTAELNVRTGCLKALTFVFEYVGPQSAYYADSVVTMLEDALTDRDHVHRQTASVIVKHLALGVAGLGCEDSMLHLMNLVWPNCFETSPHVIGAVMDAIEAMRVCLGPSILLNYTLQGLFHPSRKVREVYWRIYNALYLGAADSMVPFYPDLGELNDYDGKVVKNVYDRYPLQMWI
;
A
#
# COMPACT_ATOMS: atom_id res chain seq x y z
N MET A 1 73.95 -24.98 -22.13
CA MET A 1 74.68 -23.93 -22.88
C MET A 1 74.20 -22.61 -22.33
N ASP A 2 75.16 -21.88 -21.78
CA ASP A 2 75.03 -20.74 -20.89
C ASP A 2 74.19 -19.59 -21.46
N LEU A 3 73.44 -18.90 -20.60
CA LEU A 3 73.81 -17.57 -20.12
C LEU A 3 72.71 -16.99 -19.22
N ASP A 4 73.02 -17.01 -17.93
CA ASP A 4 72.35 -16.32 -16.84
C ASP A 4 73.00 -14.93 -16.69
N LYS A 5 72.22 -13.84 -16.80
CA LYS A 5 72.62 -12.48 -16.37
C LYS A 5 71.39 -11.66 -15.96
N THR A 6 71.15 -11.61 -14.67
CA THR A 6 70.38 -10.54 -14.01
C THR A 6 71.16 -9.21 -14.10
N PRO A 7 70.48 -8.06 -14.23
CA PRO A 7 71.13 -6.75 -14.34
C PRO A 7 71.76 -6.28 -13.00
N PRO A 8 72.78 -5.41 -13.04
CA PRO A 8 73.54 -5.00 -11.86
C PRO A 8 72.72 -4.11 -10.90
N ARG A 9 73.04 -4.22 -9.62
CA ARG A 9 72.40 -3.54 -8.47
C ARG A 9 72.44 -2.00 -8.54
N GLU A 10 73.33 -1.43 -9.34
CA GLU A 10 73.49 0.02 -9.53
C GLU A 10 72.31 0.65 -10.29
N ASP A 11 71.66 -0.09 -11.20
CA ASP A 11 70.50 0.39 -11.96
C ASP A 11 69.21 0.43 -11.11
N ILE A 12 69.15 -0.39 -10.06
CA ILE A 12 68.03 -0.44 -9.11
C ILE A 12 68.10 0.73 -8.12
N GLU A 13 69.30 1.06 -7.62
CA GLU A 13 69.51 2.20 -6.72
C GLU A 13 69.33 3.56 -7.44
N ALA A 14 69.60 3.63 -8.74
CA ALA A 14 69.31 4.81 -9.56
C ALA A 14 67.81 5.00 -9.80
N ALA A 15 67.05 3.91 -9.97
CA ALA A 15 65.60 3.94 -10.12
C ALA A 15 64.89 4.34 -8.82
N GLU A 16 65.35 3.86 -7.65
CA GLU A 16 64.78 4.22 -6.35
C GLU A 16 64.96 5.71 -6.00
N LYS A 17 66.10 6.32 -6.36
CA LYS A 17 66.32 7.76 -6.17
C LYS A 17 65.42 8.62 -7.04
N LEU A 18 65.18 8.23 -8.30
CA LEU A 18 64.26 8.95 -9.20
C LEU A 18 62.80 8.85 -8.73
N ILE A 19 62.41 7.75 -8.09
CA ILE A 19 61.06 7.58 -7.53
C ILE A 19 60.88 8.43 -6.27
N MET A 20 61.90 8.57 -5.41
CA MET A 20 61.86 9.46 -4.25
C MET A 20 61.77 10.94 -4.64
N GLU A 21 62.57 11.39 -5.63
CA GLU A 21 62.52 12.78 -6.13
C GLU A 21 61.18 13.11 -6.81
N ALA A 22 60.55 12.13 -7.48
CA ALA A 22 59.21 12.29 -8.06
C ALA A 22 58.10 12.38 -7.00
N GLN A 23 58.25 11.68 -5.86
CA GLN A 23 57.29 11.74 -4.74
C GLN A 23 57.39 13.04 -3.93
N GLU A 24 58.58 13.64 -3.81
CA GLU A 24 58.76 14.96 -3.18
C GLU A 24 58.20 16.11 -4.04
N MET A 25 58.28 16.02 -5.38
CA MET A 25 57.64 17.00 -6.27
C MET A 25 56.11 16.90 -6.33
N ALA A 26 55.53 15.72 -6.05
CA ALA A 26 54.07 15.51 -6.08
C ALA A 26 53.33 16.07 -4.86
N ASN A 27 53.99 16.22 -3.70
CA ASN A 27 53.38 16.71 -2.46
C ASN A 27 53.45 18.25 -2.27
N GLY A 28 54.05 18.99 -3.20
CA GLY A 28 54.42 20.41 -3.03
C GLY A 28 53.41 21.48 -3.50
N THR A 29 52.27 21.13 -4.10
CA THR A 29 51.38 22.16 -4.70
C THR A 29 49.90 21.98 -4.37
N THR A 30 49.48 22.58 -3.25
CA THR A 30 48.08 22.90 -2.97
C THR A 30 47.78 24.35 -3.37
N GLY A 31 46.77 24.53 -4.24
CA GLY A 31 46.02 25.79 -4.35
C GLY A 31 46.14 26.57 -5.67
N ARG A 32 45.14 26.43 -6.56
CA ARG A 32 44.31 27.54 -7.10
C ARG A 32 43.33 27.07 -8.18
N LYS A 33 42.07 27.52 -8.04
CA LYS A 33 40.98 27.42 -9.02
C LYS A 33 41.28 28.26 -10.29
N ARG A 34 40.97 27.75 -11.49
CA ARG A 34 39.98 28.32 -12.46
C ARG A 34 40.05 27.72 -13.89
N LYS A 35 38.85 27.35 -14.36
CA LYS A 35 38.17 27.60 -15.67
C LYS A 35 38.73 27.06 -17.02
N ALA A 36 37.78 26.34 -17.66
CA ALA A 36 37.35 26.34 -19.08
C ALA A 36 38.31 25.65 -20.08
N ARG A 37 37.87 24.76 -20.97
CA ARG A 37 36.99 24.98 -22.13
C ARG A 37 36.99 23.65 -22.92
N TRP A 38 35.86 23.21 -23.42
CA TRP A 38 35.78 22.09 -24.37
C TRP A 38 36.11 22.58 -25.78
N ASP A 39 36.81 21.76 -26.57
CA ASP A 39 36.40 21.39 -27.93
C ASP A 39 37.37 20.36 -28.59
N VAL A 40 36.76 19.42 -29.34
CA VAL A 40 37.23 18.62 -30.49
C VAL A 40 37.79 17.19 -30.29
N GLU A 41 36.90 16.24 -30.63
CA GLU A 41 36.97 15.03 -31.50
C GLU A 41 38.20 14.09 -31.52
N GLY A 42 37.91 12.78 -31.50
CA GLY A 42 38.77 11.71 -32.05
C GLY A 42 38.58 10.34 -31.39
N GLU A 43 37.98 9.40 -32.11
CA GLU A 43 37.77 7.98 -31.77
C GLU A 43 39.09 7.22 -31.51
N ASP A 44 39.12 6.31 -30.52
CA ASP A 44 39.60 4.93 -30.72
C ASP A 44 39.41 4.02 -29.48
N THR A 45 39.27 2.72 -29.77
CA THR A 45 38.70 1.68 -28.91
C THR A 45 39.70 0.84 -28.08
N LYS A 46 39.45 0.73 -26.75
CA LYS A 46 39.72 -0.40 -25.80
C LYS A 46 41.21 -0.87 -25.59
N PRO A 47 41.60 -1.67 -24.55
CA PRO A 47 40.84 -2.32 -23.45
C PRO A 47 41.47 -2.28 -22.00
N VAL A 48 40.61 -2.51 -20.99
CA VAL A 48 40.76 -3.46 -19.84
C VAL A 48 41.61 -3.17 -18.57
N ASN A 49 40.89 -3.32 -17.44
CA ASN A 49 41.23 -3.88 -16.11
C ASN A 49 41.80 -3.09 -14.93
N GLY A 50 41.18 -3.41 -13.78
CA GLY A 50 41.72 -3.38 -12.42
C GLY A 50 41.56 -2.02 -11.75
N GLY A 51 40.74 -1.82 -10.73
CA GLY A 51 40.50 -2.66 -9.57
C GLY A 51 40.85 -1.81 -8.34
N GLU A 52 39.99 -1.86 -7.32
CA GLU A 52 40.14 -1.26 -5.98
C GLU A 52 39.79 0.23 -5.82
N TRP A 53 38.54 0.48 -5.42
CA TRP A 53 38.21 1.66 -4.61
C TRP A 53 37.85 1.23 -3.19
N SER A 54 38.58 1.84 -2.25
CA SER A 54 38.46 1.70 -0.81
C SER A 54 37.19 2.39 -0.27
N LYS A 55 36.83 2.01 0.95
CA LYS A 55 35.59 2.33 1.67
C LYS A 55 35.32 3.81 1.97
N ASP A 56 36.20 4.74 1.61
CA ASP A 56 36.08 6.16 1.97
C ASP A 56 35.40 7.03 0.90
N ALA A 57 35.00 6.45 -0.25
CA ALA A 57 34.24 7.15 -1.31
C ALA A 57 32.71 6.96 -1.24
N ILE A 58 32.19 6.21 -0.25
CA ILE A 58 30.75 5.92 -0.13
C ILE A 58 30.03 6.86 0.86
N GLU A 59 30.76 7.65 1.66
CA GLU A 59 30.15 8.59 2.63
C GLU A 59 30.00 10.04 2.13
N ALA A 60 30.42 10.36 0.91
CA ALA A 60 30.38 11.73 0.37
C ALA A 60 29.37 11.99 -0.77
N GLU A 61 28.59 11.00 -1.21
CA GLU A 61 27.49 11.20 -2.17
C GLU A 61 26.14 10.77 -1.59
N ALA A 62 25.58 11.64 -0.73
CA ALA A 62 24.16 11.57 -0.41
C ALA A 62 23.34 12.09 -1.61
N PRO A 63 22.37 11.32 -2.15
CA PRO A 63 21.55 11.78 -3.26
C PRO A 63 20.68 12.98 -2.84
N PRO A 64 20.52 14.02 -3.68
CA PRO A 64 19.65 15.16 -3.37
C PRO A 64 18.18 14.70 -3.27
N LYS A 65 17.50 15.17 -2.22
CA LYS A 65 16.10 14.85 -1.91
C LYS A 65 15.18 15.14 -3.10
N LYS A 66 14.57 14.09 -3.67
CA LYS A 66 13.52 14.18 -4.70
C LYS A 66 12.34 15.06 -4.24
N ARG A 67 12.09 16.18 -4.93
CA ARG A 67 10.80 16.90 -4.89
C ARG A 67 9.72 16.04 -5.54
N ARG A 68 8.70 15.64 -4.77
CA ARG A 68 7.56 14.83 -5.22
C ARG A 68 6.51 15.70 -5.94
N SER A 69 6.13 15.30 -7.16
CA SER A 69 5.00 15.83 -7.92
C SER A 69 3.67 15.36 -7.31
N ARG A 70 2.71 16.27 -7.14
CA ARG A 70 1.45 16.07 -6.42
C ARG A 70 0.26 15.95 -7.35
N TRP A 71 0.20 14.86 -8.12
CA TRP A 71 -1.00 14.45 -8.86
C TRP A 71 -1.44 12.99 -8.63
N ASP A 72 -0.74 12.23 -7.78
CA ASP A 72 -1.17 10.91 -7.31
C ASP A 72 -1.31 10.87 -5.78
N GLU A 73 -2.25 11.64 -5.23
CA GLU A 73 -2.73 11.43 -3.85
C GLU A 73 -4.23 11.09 -3.88
N THR A 74 -4.52 9.80 -3.68
CA THR A 74 -5.78 9.32 -3.06
C THR A 74 -5.95 9.98 -1.68
N PRO A 75 -7.17 10.28 -1.23
CA PRO A 75 -7.39 10.78 0.14
C PRO A 75 -7.05 9.67 1.13
N ALA A 76 -5.92 9.81 1.84
CA ALA A 76 -5.59 9.02 3.01
C ALA A 76 -6.14 9.72 4.26
N THR A 77 -7.00 9.02 5.00
CA THR A 77 -7.33 9.29 6.39
C THR A 77 -6.05 9.29 7.24
N ALA A 78 -5.91 10.27 8.12
CA ALA A 78 -4.73 10.50 8.95
C ALA A 78 -4.52 9.38 9.99
N ASP A 79 -3.37 8.70 9.92
CA ASP A 79 -2.39 8.57 11.02
C ASP A 79 -1.17 7.71 10.59
N GLU A 80 -0.01 8.00 11.20
CA GLU A 80 1.31 7.30 11.15
C GLU A 80 2.42 7.77 10.15
N LYS A 81 3.45 8.44 10.73
CA LYS A 81 4.90 8.42 10.38
C LYS A 81 5.66 8.36 11.73
N ALA A 82 6.77 7.68 11.98
CA ALA A 82 7.93 7.16 11.21
C ALA A 82 8.50 5.88 11.89
N LEU A 83 9.27 4.97 11.26
CA LEU A 83 10.75 5.02 11.13
C LEU A 83 11.32 3.83 10.29
N THR A 84 12.42 4.10 9.56
CA THR A 84 13.51 3.21 9.04
C THR A 84 13.30 2.19 7.89
N THR A 85 14.35 2.12 7.07
CA THR A 85 14.48 1.65 5.68
C THR A 85 15.19 0.30 5.53
N THR A 86 14.71 -0.57 4.64
CA THR A 86 15.52 -1.47 3.79
C THR A 86 14.86 -1.60 2.41
N SER A 87 15.66 -1.55 1.36
CA SER A 87 15.28 -1.47 -0.06
C SER A 87 15.09 -2.85 -0.70
N ALA A 88 13.90 -3.11 -1.25
CA ALA A 88 13.62 -4.19 -2.21
C ALA A 88 12.52 -3.75 -3.22
N ALA A 89 12.64 -4.21 -4.47
CA ALA A 89 11.82 -3.87 -5.64
C ALA A 89 10.30 -4.17 -5.47
N PRO A 90 9.39 -3.54 -6.24
CA PRO A 90 7.96 -3.59 -5.97
C PRO A 90 7.34 -4.92 -6.44
N VAL A 91 7.01 -5.78 -5.49
CA VAL A 91 6.14 -6.95 -5.72
C VAL A 91 4.68 -6.47 -5.82
N ALA A 92 3.99 -6.91 -6.87
CA ALA A 92 2.58 -6.65 -7.11
C ALA A 92 1.72 -6.95 -5.86
N ARG A 93 0.93 -5.96 -5.41
CA ARG A 93 0.03 -6.13 -4.26
C ARG A 93 -1.10 -7.10 -4.64
N THR A 94 -1.01 -8.33 -4.16
CA THR A 94 -2.09 -9.32 -4.20
C THR A 94 -3.21 -8.93 -3.24
N SER A 95 -4.46 -9.04 -3.71
CA SER A 95 -5.64 -8.62 -2.96
C SER A 95 -5.89 -9.52 -1.74
N ARG A 96 -6.46 -8.95 -0.67
CA ARG A 96 -6.78 -9.60 0.63
C ARG A 96 -7.69 -10.86 0.52
N TRP A 97 -8.24 -11.14 -0.67
CA TRP A 97 -9.05 -12.33 -0.99
C TRP A 97 -8.24 -13.57 -1.41
N ASP A 98 -6.93 -13.41 -1.66
CA ASP A 98 -6.04 -14.52 -2.02
C ASP A 98 -5.39 -15.21 -0.79
N GLN A 99 -5.63 -14.72 0.43
CA GLN A 99 -5.04 -15.27 1.67
C GLN A 99 -5.96 -16.14 2.54
N THR A 100 -7.14 -16.52 2.06
CA THR A 100 -7.92 -17.59 2.71
C THR A 100 -7.68 -18.92 2.01
N GLY A 101 -6.68 -19.64 2.53
CA GLY A 101 -6.39 -21.02 2.21
C GLY A 101 -7.53 -21.92 2.63
N SER A 102 -8.04 -22.68 1.66
CA SER A 102 -8.90 -23.84 1.81
C SER A 102 -8.16 -24.97 2.52
N SER A 103 -8.67 -25.44 3.65
CA SER A 103 -8.54 -26.84 4.07
C SER A 103 -9.84 -27.54 3.70
N ALA A 104 -9.84 -28.29 2.60
CA ALA A 104 -10.85 -29.30 2.37
C ALA A 104 -10.45 -30.56 3.17
N PRO A 105 -11.36 -31.23 3.89
CA PRO A 105 -11.12 -32.59 4.36
C PRO A 105 -11.19 -33.59 3.19
N ALA A 106 -10.54 -34.73 3.39
CA ALA A 106 -10.22 -35.76 2.42
C ALA A 106 -11.40 -36.42 1.67
N ALA A 107 -11.03 -37.07 0.56
CA ALA A 107 -11.84 -37.77 -0.43
C ALA A 107 -12.70 -38.94 0.13
N PRO A 108 -13.70 -39.42 -0.65
CA PRO A 108 -14.89 -40.07 -0.14
C PRO A 108 -14.66 -41.56 0.11
N MET A 109 -15.11 -42.04 1.27
CA MET A 109 -15.26 -43.46 1.53
C MET A 109 -16.56 -43.92 0.87
N MET A 110 -16.45 -44.87 -0.05
CA MET A 110 -17.54 -45.46 -0.79
C MET A 110 -18.38 -46.32 0.17
N GLN A 111 -19.59 -45.87 0.51
CA GLN A 111 -20.59 -46.68 1.20
C GLN A 111 -21.95 -46.58 0.49
N ILE A 112 -22.22 -47.67 -0.22
CA ILE A 112 -23.49 -48.37 -0.43
C ILE A 112 -24.74 -47.61 0.04
N ILE A 113 -25.60 -47.31 -0.94
CA ILE A 113 -26.96 -46.76 -0.79
C ILE A 113 -27.79 -47.68 0.11
N GLY A 114 -28.13 -47.18 1.31
CA GLY A 114 -29.11 -47.76 2.22
C GLY A 114 -29.93 -46.63 2.84
N ILE A 115 -31.23 -46.60 2.53
CA ILE A 115 -32.21 -45.59 2.93
C ILE A 115 -32.55 -45.77 4.43
N GLY A 116 -32.40 -44.72 5.25
CA GLY A 116 -32.85 -44.68 6.65
C GLY A 116 -32.68 -43.29 7.30
N PRO A 117 -33.58 -42.84 8.20
CA PRO A 117 -34.02 -41.44 8.28
C PRO A 117 -33.32 -40.54 9.32
N THR A 118 -33.43 -39.24 9.07
CA THR A 118 -33.05 -38.08 9.90
C THR A 118 -33.74 -38.04 11.27
N PHE A 119 -32.96 -37.85 12.35
CA PHE A 119 -33.44 -37.51 13.69
C PHE A 119 -33.46 -35.98 13.89
N GLN A 120 -34.66 -35.42 14.08
CA GLN A 120 -34.91 -34.09 14.66
C GLN A 120 -34.95 -34.21 16.20
N PRO A 121 -34.50 -33.20 16.98
CA PRO A 121 -34.81 -33.13 18.40
C PRO A 121 -36.28 -32.70 18.58
N THR A 122 -37.10 -33.67 18.98
CA THR A 122 -38.39 -33.50 19.66
C THR A 122 -38.26 -32.51 20.83
N GLU A 123 -39.21 -31.62 21.09
CA GLU A 123 -40.49 -31.93 21.74
C GLU A 123 -41.63 -31.01 21.26
N MET A 124 -42.58 -31.59 20.53
CA MET A 124 -43.92 -31.06 20.34
C MET A 124 -44.87 -32.23 20.61
N ASP A 125 -45.88 -32.02 21.46
CA ASP A 125 -46.80 -33.06 21.96
C ASP A 125 -47.28 -34.00 20.84
N LYS A 126 -46.95 -35.30 20.97
CA LYS A 126 -47.27 -36.35 19.98
C LYS A 126 -48.76 -36.50 19.69
N HIS A 127 -49.62 -35.94 20.53
CA HIS A 127 -51.08 -35.97 20.35
C HIS A 127 -51.64 -34.89 19.41
N ASN A 128 -50.87 -33.84 19.10
CA ASN A 128 -51.35 -32.69 18.31
C ASN A 128 -50.59 -32.48 16.97
N ARG A 129 -49.90 -33.51 16.48
CA ARG A 129 -49.29 -33.47 15.15
C ARG A 129 -50.37 -33.57 14.06
N TYR A 130 -50.27 -32.72 13.04
CA TYR A 130 -51.11 -32.80 11.84
C TYR A 130 -50.85 -34.15 11.11
N LEU A 131 -51.91 -34.94 10.92
CA LEU A 131 -51.88 -36.20 10.17
C LEU A 131 -52.11 -35.93 8.69
N THR A 132 -51.31 -36.55 7.83
CA THR A 132 -51.48 -36.47 6.37
C THR A 132 -52.59 -37.41 5.88
N ASP A 133 -53.22 -37.11 4.75
CA ASP A 133 -54.30 -37.94 4.17
C ASP A 133 -53.86 -39.39 3.94
N SER A 134 -52.59 -39.60 3.55
CA SER A 134 -51.99 -40.93 3.41
C SER A 134 -51.84 -41.70 4.73
N GLU A 135 -51.67 -41.00 5.86
CA GLU A 135 -51.61 -41.61 7.19
C GLU A 135 -53.02 -41.92 7.72
N LEU A 136 -54.02 -41.12 7.35
CA LEU A 136 -55.44 -41.34 7.68
C LEU A 136 -56.03 -42.57 6.95
N ASP A 137 -55.69 -42.75 5.68
CA ASP A 137 -56.12 -43.90 4.87
C ASP A 137 -55.52 -45.23 5.35
N LEU A 138 -54.38 -45.19 6.05
CA LEU A 138 -53.77 -46.36 6.71
C LEU A 138 -54.43 -46.72 8.05
N LEU A 139 -55.08 -45.75 8.71
CA LEU A 139 -55.73 -45.90 10.01
C LEU A 139 -57.20 -46.33 9.90
N LEU A 140 -57.87 -46.02 8.79
CA LEU A 140 -59.28 -46.33 8.57
C LEU A 140 -59.45 -47.66 7.79
N PRO A 141 -60.38 -48.54 8.19
CA PRO A 141 -60.71 -49.74 7.42
C PRO A 141 -61.22 -49.40 6.01
N PRO A 142 -60.86 -50.17 4.96
CA PRO A 142 -61.16 -49.84 3.57
C PRO A 142 -62.64 -49.98 3.14
N THR A 143 -63.52 -50.47 4.03
CA THR A 143 -64.96 -50.59 3.74
C THR A 143 -65.78 -49.97 4.87
N GLY A 144 -66.53 -48.89 4.58
CA GLY A 144 -67.52 -48.29 5.50
C GLY A 144 -67.41 -46.78 5.74
N TYR A 145 -66.43 -46.09 5.16
CA TYR A 145 -66.23 -44.64 5.33
C TYR A 145 -66.29 -43.90 3.99
N ALA A 146 -66.93 -42.73 3.97
CA ALA A 146 -66.99 -41.83 2.82
C ALA A 146 -66.58 -40.42 3.26
N ILE A 147 -65.67 -39.78 2.52
CA ILE A 147 -65.22 -38.40 2.78
C ILE A 147 -66.35 -37.45 2.36
N VAL A 148 -66.91 -36.71 3.31
CA VAL A 148 -67.99 -35.74 3.06
C VAL A 148 -67.38 -34.40 2.65
N SER A 149 -67.84 -33.83 1.53
CA SER A 149 -67.47 -32.47 1.14
C SER A 149 -68.05 -31.45 2.12
N PRO A 150 -67.28 -30.43 2.56
CA PRO A 150 -67.79 -29.40 3.43
C PRO A 150 -68.97 -28.65 2.77
N PRO A 151 -69.99 -28.20 3.54
CA PRO A 151 -71.14 -27.49 2.97
C PRO A 151 -70.71 -26.21 2.23
N PRO A 152 -71.44 -25.82 1.16
CA PRO A 152 -71.12 -24.61 0.40
C PRO A 152 -71.19 -23.36 1.30
N GLY A 153 -70.04 -22.78 1.60
CA GLY A 153 -69.88 -21.58 2.46
C GLY A 153 -68.84 -21.70 3.58
N TYR A 154 -68.25 -22.87 3.82
CA TYR A 154 -67.22 -23.04 4.86
C TYR A 154 -65.82 -22.66 4.38
N ALA A 155 -65.25 -21.58 4.94
CA ALA A 155 -63.84 -21.22 4.78
C ALA A 155 -63.04 -21.66 6.03
N PRO A 156 -61.98 -22.47 5.91
CA PRO A 156 -61.19 -22.89 7.07
C PRO A 156 -60.45 -21.68 7.66
N ALA A 157 -60.61 -21.45 8.96
CA ALA A 157 -59.87 -20.41 9.67
C ALA A 157 -58.37 -20.75 9.62
N SER A 158 -57.58 -19.90 8.97
CA SER A 158 -56.11 -20.02 8.95
C SER A 158 -55.60 -20.15 10.38
N ALA A 159 -54.88 -21.23 10.67
CA ALA A 159 -54.29 -21.48 11.97
C ALA A 159 -53.37 -20.31 12.34
N ARG A 160 -53.85 -19.43 13.21
CA ARG A 160 -53.02 -18.40 13.85
C ARG A 160 -51.87 -19.14 14.52
N LYS A 161 -50.65 -18.97 14.01
CA LYS A 161 -49.42 -19.33 14.73
C LYS A 161 -49.46 -18.55 16.05
N PHE A 162 -49.85 -19.20 17.14
CA PHE A 162 -49.53 -18.70 18.46
C PHE A 162 -48.00 -18.68 18.56
N MET A 163 -47.40 -17.49 18.41
CA MET A 163 -46.02 -17.28 18.79
C MET A 163 -45.91 -17.61 20.28
N SER A 164 -45.04 -18.56 20.63
CA SER A 164 -44.58 -18.74 22.00
C SER A 164 -43.96 -17.42 22.47
N ALA A 165 -44.40 -16.93 23.64
CA ALA A 165 -43.79 -15.78 24.27
C ALA A 165 -42.31 -16.11 24.58
N PRO A 166 -41.34 -15.23 24.26
CA PRO A 166 -39.95 -15.48 24.58
C PRO A 166 -39.76 -15.43 26.10
N MET A 167 -39.31 -16.55 26.66
CA MET A 167 -38.76 -16.58 28.01
C MET A 167 -37.52 -15.70 28.08
N SER A 168 -37.48 -14.85 29.10
CA SER A 168 -36.36 -13.98 29.45
C SER A 168 -35.10 -14.80 29.78
N MET A 169 -34.05 -14.67 28.97
CA MET A 169 -32.68 -15.01 29.31
C MET A 169 -31.82 -13.75 29.08
N GLY A 170 -30.94 -13.45 30.04
CA GLY A 170 -30.27 -12.16 30.26
C GLY A 170 -29.34 -11.61 29.15
N PRO A 171 -28.65 -10.49 29.44
CA PRO A 171 -28.29 -9.48 28.45
C PRO A 171 -27.09 -9.88 27.60
N THR A 172 -27.34 -10.38 26.39
CA THR A 172 -26.33 -10.46 25.32
C THR A 172 -26.44 -9.21 24.46
N GLY A 173 -25.30 -8.55 24.28
CA GLY A 173 -25.19 -7.21 23.71
C GLY A 173 -25.64 -7.09 22.25
N PHE A 174 -26.02 -5.86 21.90
CA PHE A 174 -26.41 -5.42 20.57
C PHE A 174 -25.34 -5.79 19.53
N HIS A 175 -25.66 -6.71 18.63
CA HIS A 175 -24.89 -6.96 17.41
C HIS A 175 -25.46 -6.07 16.31
N ILE A 176 -24.66 -5.18 15.75
CA ILE A 176 -25.03 -4.48 14.51
C ILE A 176 -25.08 -5.54 13.41
N GLN A 177 -26.27 -5.87 12.95
CA GLN A 177 -26.49 -6.68 11.75
C GLN A 177 -25.99 -5.88 10.55
N GLU A 178 -25.13 -6.50 9.73
CA GLU A 178 -24.78 -5.98 8.41
C GLU A 178 -26.06 -5.87 7.57
N GLU A 179 -26.17 -4.85 6.71
CA GLU A 179 -27.38 -4.54 5.92
C GLU A 179 -27.89 -5.73 5.06
N SER A 180 -27.06 -6.74 4.78
CA SER A 180 -27.48 -7.97 4.10
C SER A 180 -28.45 -8.83 4.91
N ASP A 181 -28.35 -8.83 6.25
CA ASP A 181 -29.26 -9.59 7.11
C ASP A 181 -30.60 -8.86 7.29
N ALA A 182 -30.64 -7.54 7.17
CA ALA A 182 -31.88 -6.77 7.21
C ALA A 182 -32.81 -7.11 6.02
N ALA A 183 -32.24 -7.38 4.85
CA ALA A 183 -32.99 -7.84 3.68
C ALA A 183 -33.47 -9.29 3.82
N ALA A 184 -32.68 -10.18 4.43
CA ALA A 184 -33.09 -11.55 4.74
C ALA A 184 -34.23 -11.59 5.76
N VAL A 185 -34.20 -10.70 6.76
CA VAL A 185 -35.29 -10.51 7.73
C VAL A 185 -36.53 -9.89 7.06
N ALA A 186 -36.36 -8.95 6.11
CA ALA A 186 -37.48 -8.39 5.34
C ALA A 186 -38.13 -9.42 4.39
N ALA A 187 -37.35 -10.34 3.83
CA ALA A 187 -37.85 -11.48 3.05
C ALA A 187 -38.58 -12.49 3.95
N ALA A 188 -38.06 -12.77 5.15
CA ALA A 188 -38.75 -13.59 6.16
C ALA A 188 -40.04 -12.92 6.69
N ALA A 189 -40.15 -11.58 6.60
CA ALA A 189 -41.31 -10.79 6.97
C ALA A 189 -42.32 -10.56 5.83
N GLY A 190 -42.08 -11.11 4.62
CA GLY A 190 -43.05 -11.09 3.51
C GLY A 190 -43.29 -9.71 2.86
N LEU A 191 -42.34 -8.77 2.99
CA LEU A 191 -42.51 -7.38 2.52
C LEU A 191 -41.76 -7.04 1.22
N ALA A 192 -41.09 -8.02 0.60
CA ALA A 192 -40.44 -7.86 -0.71
C ALA A 192 -41.15 -8.73 -1.78
N PRO A 193 -41.28 -8.25 -3.04
CA PRO A 193 -41.89 -9.04 -4.12
C PRO A 193 -41.08 -10.33 -4.35
N GLU A 194 -41.78 -11.47 -4.38
CA GLU A 194 -41.21 -12.83 -4.52
C GLU A 194 -40.45 -12.98 -5.84
N LEU A 195 -39.14 -12.72 -5.82
CA LEU A 195 -38.21 -13.15 -6.87
C LEU A 195 -37.64 -14.52 -6.46
N PRO A 196 -37.70 -15.56 -7.33
CA PRO A 196 -37.18 -16.89 -6.98
C PRO A 196 -35.68 -16.83 -6.67
N THR A 197 -35.31 -17.15 -5.42
CA THR A 197 -33.91 -17.29 -4.98
C THR A 197 -33.28 -18.62 -5.39
N GLU A 198 -34.09 -19.56 -5.88
CA GLU A 198 -33.65 -20.84 -6.44
C GLU A 198 -33.83 -20.82 -7.96
N ILE A 199 -32.71 -20.74 -8.68
CA ILE A 199 -32.69 -20.84 -10.14
C ILE A 199 -32.09 -22.19 -10.54
N PRO A 200 -32.75 -22.98 -11.42
CA PRO A 200 -32.24 -24.26 -11.91
C PRO A 200 -30.82 -24.16 -12.48
N GLY A 201 -29.89 -24.93 -11.91
CA GLY A 201 -28.47 -24.97 -12.30
C GLY A 201 -27.56 -23.88 -11.69
N VAL A 202 -28.13 -22.89 -10.98
CA VAL A 202 -27.37 -21.85 -10.25
C VAL A 202 -27.25 -22.19 -8.76
N GLY A 203 -28.26 -22.87 -8.19
CA GLY A 203 -28.36 -23.11 -6.74
C GLY A 203 -28.96 -21.90 -6.01
N THR A 204 -28.99 -21.94 -4.68
CA THR A 204 -29.55 -20.85 -3.85
C THR A 204 -28.70 -19.59 -4.00
N LEU A 205 -29.28 -18.54 -4.59
CA LEU A 205 -28.67 -17.21 -4.67
C LEU A 205 -28.89 -16.45 -3.37
N ALA A 206 -27.93 -15.57 -3.02
CA ALA A 206 -28.06 -14.74 -1.83
C ALA A 206 -29.19 -13.70 -1.99
N PHE A 207 -29.34 -13.15 -3.20
CA PHE A 207 -30.36 -12.18 -3.57
C PHE A 207 -30.44 -12.03 -5.11
N MET A 208 -31.59 -11.65 -5.64
CA MET A 208 -31.77 -11.30 -7.07
C MET A 208 -32.49 -9.96 -7.17
N LYS A 209 -31.88 -8.98 -7.86
CA LYS A 209 -32.53 -7.68 -8.09
C LYS A 209 -33.61 -7.83 -9.17
N PRO A 210 -34.68 -7.01 -9.14
CA PRO A 210 -35.69 -7.01 -10.21
C PRO A 210 -35.08 -6.66 -11.59
N GLU A 211 -34.01 -5.88 -11.61
CA GLU A 211 -33.28 -5.51 -12.82
C GLU A 211 -32.48 -6.70 -13.40
N ASP A 212 -31.93 -7.56 -12.53
CA ASP A 212 -31.26 -8.80 -12.93
C ASP A 212 -32.21 -9.75 -13.67
N ALA A 213 -33.50 -9.74 -13.32
CA ALA A 213 -34.50 -10.60 -13.97
C ALA A 213 -34.65 -10.29 -15.45
N THR A 214 -34.36 -9.05 -15.89
CA THR A 214 -34.41 -8.67 -17.30
C THR A 214 -33.26 -9.30 -18.10
N TYR A 215 -32.01 -9.19 -17.60
CA TYR A 215 -30.82 -9.72 -18.24
C TYR A 215 -30.69 -11.24 -18.15
N PHE A 216 -31.17 -11.83 -17.05
CA PHE A 216 -31.10 -13.27 -16.78
C PHE A 216 -32.42 -14.01 -17.05
N SER A 217 -33.39 -13.37 -17.73
CA SER A 217 -34.71 -13.92 -18.07
C SER A 217 -34.67 -15.28 -18.78
N LYS A 218 -33.65 -15.51 -19.62
CA LYS A 218 -33.42 -16.79 -20.32
C LYS A 218 -33.09 -17.96 -19.37
N ILE A 219 -32.63 -17.69 -18.15
CA ILE A 219 -32.34 -18.72 -17.13
C ILE A 219 -33.53 -18.91 -16.19
N LEU A 220 -34.37 -17.88 -16.03
CA LEU A 220 -35.57 -17.95 -15.19
C LEU A 220 -36.67 -18.85 -15.76
N LYS A 221 -36.63 -19.14 -17.07
CA LYS A 221 -37.55 -20.09 -17.72
C LYS A 221 -36.96 -21.50 -17.71
N GLU A 222 -37.68 -22.44 -17.11
CA GLU A 222 -37.39 -23.86 -17.24
C GLU A 222 -37.68 -24.31 -18.68
N GLU A 223 -36.62 -24.53 -19.45
CA GLU A 223 -36.71 -25.18 -20.78
C GLU A 223 -35.77 -26.39 -20.76
N ASP A 224 -36.21 -27.49 -21.38
CA ASP A 224 -35.46 -28.74 -21.46
C ASP A 224 -34.10 -28.53 -22.14
N GLU A 225 -33.01 -28.76 -21.39
CA GLU A 225 -31.63 -28.57 -21.87
C GLU A 225 -31.25 -29.51 -23.03
N SER A 226 -32.05 -30.57 -23.26
CA SER A 226 -31.89 -31.56 -24.33
C SER A 226 -32.40 -31.10 -25.70
N GLY A 227 -33.28 -30.08 -25.74
CA GLY A 227 -33.84 -29.53 -26.98
C GLY A 227 -33.10 -28.29 -27.52
N LEU A 228 -32.10 -27.79 -26.79
CA LEU A 228 -31.41 -26.54 -27.10
C LEU A 228 -30.18 -26.75 -27.98
N THR A 229 -29.87 -25.73 -28.79
CA THR A 229 -28.65 -25.74 -29.58
C THR A 229 -27.41 -25.60 -28.69
N VAL A 230 -26.26 -26.08 -29.17
CA VAL A 230 -24.98 -26.02 -28.43
C VAL A 230 -24.60 -24.56 -28.08
N GLU A 231 -24.96 -23.59 -28.91
CA GLU A 231 -24.71 -22.16 -28.67
C GLU A 231 -25.61 -21.59 -27.57
N GLU A 232 -26.89 -21.97 -27.52
CA GLU A 232 -27.82 -21.55 -26.46
C GLU A 232 -27.45 -22.15 -25.10
N LEU A 233 -26.96 -23.39 -25.08
CA LEU A 233 -26.42 -24.01 -23.86
C LEU A 233 -25.18 -23.27 -23.34
N LYS A 234 -24.29 -22.82 -24.25
CA LYS A 234 -23.14 -21.98 -23.89
C LYS A 234 -23.59 -20.62 -23.34
N GLU A 235 -24.55 -19.95 -23.98
CA GLU A 235 -25.11 -18.68 -23.48
C GLU A 235 -25.68 -18.84 -22.07
N ARG A 236 -26.53 -19.85 -21.85
CA ARG A 236 -27.14 -20.12 -20.53
C ARG A 236 -26.07 -20.37 -19.48
N LYS A 237 -25.04 -21.15 -19.80
CA LYS A 237 -23.93 -21.45 -18.88
C LYS A 237 -23.10 -20.21 -18.53
N ILE A 238 -22.82 -19.33 -19.49
CA ILE A 238 -22.14 -18.05 -19.25
C ILE A 238 -23.00 -17.18 -18.34
N MET A 239 -24.30 -17.03 -18.64
CA MET A 239 -25.21 -16.23 -17.83
C MET A 239 -25.32 -16.77 -16.38
N ARG A 240 -25.33 -18.10 -16.18
CA ARG A 240 -25.31 -18.73 -14.85
C ARG A 240 -24.03 -18.38 -14.09
N LEU A 241 -22.88 -18.38 -14.76
CA LEU A 241 -21.60 -18.03 -14.15
C LEU A 241 -21.51 -16.53 -13.83
N LEU A 242 -21.99 -15.66 -14.71
CA LEU A 242 -22.01 -14.21 -14.48
C LEU A 242 -22.91 -13.85 -13.30
N LEU A 243 -24.08 -14.47 -13.17
CA LEU A 243 -24.98 -14.26 -12.03
C LEU A 243 -24.34 -14.74 -10.71
N LYS A 244 -23.65 -15.89 -10.72
CA LYS A 244 -22.85 -16.36 -9.55
C LYS A 244 -21.73 -15.40 -9.18
N ILE A 245 -21.15 -14.70 -10.15
CA ILE A 245 -20.08 -13.74 -9.91
C ILE A 245 -20.65 -12.44 -9.34
N LYS A 246 -21.76 -11.94 -9.91
CA LYS A 246 -22.45 -10.71 -9.46
C LYS A 246 -23.03 -10.91 -8.04
N ASN A 247 -23.95 -11.86 -7.87
CA ASN A 247 -24.80 -11.97 -6.67
C ASN A 247 -24.43 -13.14 -5.74
N GLY A 248 -23.41 -13.93 -6.06
CA GLY A 248 -23.00 -15.06 -5.24
C GLY A 248 -22.18 -14.64 -4.01
N THR A 249 -22.20 -15.49 -2.97
CA THR A 249 -21.29 -15.37 -1.83
C THR A 249 -19.83 -15.45 -2.30
N PRO A 250 -18.86 -14.90 -1.55
CA PRO A 250 -17.46 -14.92 -1.96
C PRO A 250 -16.87 -16.27 -2.40
N PRO A 251 -17.17 -17.43 -1.75
CA PRO A 251 -16.69 -18.73 -2.23
C PRO A 251 -17.31 -19.13 -3.58
N VAL A 252 -18.62 -18.89 -3.77
CA VAL A 252 -19.33 -19.19 -5.02
C VAL A 252 -18.76 -18.34 -6.15
N ARG A 253 -18.56 -17.05 -5.91
CA ARG A 253 -17.95 -16.10 -6.84
C ARG A 253 -16.54 -16.52 -7.24
N LYS A 254 -15.68 -16.92 -6.28
CA LYS A 254 -14.31 -17.38 -6.56
C LYS A 254 -14.31 -18.63 -7.44
N SER A 255 -15.20 -19.59 -7.16
CA SER A 255 -15.36 -20.80 -7.98
C SER A 255 -15.85 -20.47 -9.39
N ALA A 256 -16.89 -19.64 -9.52
CA ALA A 256 -17.44 -19.22 -10.80
C ALA A 256 -16.43 -18.42 -11.65
N LEU A 257 -15.67 -17.52 -11.02
CA LEU A 257 -14.61 -16.75 -11.67
C LEU A 257 -13.48 -17.65 -12.18
N ARG A 258 -13.14 -18.73 -11.46
CA ARG A 258 -12.19 -19.73 -11.95
C ARG A 258 -12.77 -20.51 -13.14
N GLN A 259 -14.03 -20.94 -13.05
CA GLN A 259 -14.68 -21.70 -14.12
C GLN A 259 -14.82 -20.91 -15.42
N ILE A 260 -15.22 -19.63 -15.36
CA ILE A 260 -15.36 -18.79 -16.56
C ILE A 260 -14.01 -18.50 -17.22
N THR A 261 -12.93 -18.44 -16.44
CA THR A 261 -11.59 -18.13 -16.94
C THR A 261 -10.86 -19.34 -17.51
N ASP A 262 -10.98 -20.50 -16.85
CA ASP A 262 -10.43 -21.76 -17.37
C ASP A 262 -11.12 -22.18 -18.67
N LYS A 263 -12.43 -21.87 -18.81
CA LYS A 263 -13.24 -22.22 -19.99
C LYS A 263 -13.46 -21.07 -20.98
N ALA A 264 -12.79 -19.93 -20.82
CA ALA A 264 -13.00 -18.74 -21.67
C ALA A 264 -12.84 -19.03 -23.18
N ARG A 265 -11.82 -19.83 -23.56
CA ARG A 265 -11.59 -20.22 -24.96
C ARG A 265 -12.67 -21.16 -25.51
N GLU A 266 -13.29 -21.99 -24.67
CA GLU A 266 -14.37 -22.91 -25.06
C GLU A 266 -15.70 -22.18 -25.33
N PHE A 267 -15.94 -21.11 -24.58
CA PHE A 267 -17.12 -20.26 -24.70
C PHE A 267 -17.08 -19.33 -25.92
N GLY A 268 -15.91 -18.82 -26.29
CA GLY A 268 -15.73 -17.90 -27.41
C GLY A 268 -16.01 -16.43 -27.07
N ALA A 269 -15.38 -15.51 -27.79
CA ALA A 269 -15.39 -14.07 -27.49
C ALA A 269 -16.79 -13.44 -27.64
N GLY A 270 -17.54 -13.79 -28.69
CA GLY A 270 -18.85 -13.21 -28.97
C GLY A 270 -19.86 -13.41 -27.84
N PRO A 271 -20.22 -14.67 -27.50
CA PRO A 271 -21.18 -14.94 -26.44
C PRO A 271 -20.78 -14.38 -25.07
N LEU A 272 -19.48 -14.27 -24.79
CA LEU A 272 -18.98 -13.65 -23.56
C LEU A 272 -19.25 -12.14 -23.58
N PHE A 273 -18.79 -11.40 -24.59
CA PHE A 273 -18.94 -9.94 -24.61
C PHE A 273 -20.39 -9.49 -24.84
N ASP A 274 -21.18 -10.20 -25.62
CA ASP A 274 -22.58 -9.84 -25.85
C ASP A 274 -23.44 -9.99 -24.57
N LYS A 275 -23.00 -10.79 -23.58
CA LYS A 275 -23.68 -10.88 -22.25
C LYS A 275 -23.03 -10.03 -21.17
N ILE A 276 -21.71 -9.82 -21.22
CA ILE A 276 -20.99 -9.06 -20.19
C ILE A 276 -21.16 -7.54 -20.38
N LEU A 277 -21.05 -7.04 -21.62
CA LEU A 277 -21.03 -5.60 -21.89
C LEU A 277 -22.35 -4.90 -21.52
N PRO A 278 -23.55 -5.46 -21.79
CA PRO A 278 -24.81 -4.83 -21.38
C PRO A 278 -24.94 -4.67 -19.86
N LEU A 279 -24.43 -5.63 -19.08
CA LEU A 279 -24.44 -5.55 -17.62
C LEU A 279 -23.58 -4.39 -17.10
N LEU A 280 -22.51 -4.02 -17.81
CA LEU A 280 -21.64 -2.91 -17.42
C LEU A 280 -22.22 -1.53 -17.79
N MET A 281 -23.18 -1.48 -18.72
CA MET A 281 -23.87 -0.25 -19.11
C MET A 281 -25.05 0.10 -18.20
N GLU A 282 -25.37 -0.77 -17.25
CA GLU A 282 -26.45 -0.56 -16.28
C GLU A 282 -26.10 0.58 -15.32
N ARG A 283 -27.01 1.56 -15.19
CA ARG A 283 -26.80 2.75 -14.34
C ARG A 283 -26.91 2.45 -12.84
N THR A 284 -27.58 1.37 -12.48
CA THR A 284 -27.86 0.93 -11.11
C THR A 284 -26.81 -0.05 -10.59
N LEU A 285 -25.77 -0.33 -11.38
CA LEU A 285 -24.69 -1.22 -11.02
C LEU A 285 -23.84 -0.60 -9.91
N GLU A 286 -23.73 -1.30 -8.78
CA GLU A 286 -22.88 -0.88 -7.67
C GLU A 286 -21.39 -0.97 -8.03
N ASP A 287 -20.56 -0.11 -7.44
CA ASP A 287 -19.12 -0.08 -7.71
C ASP A 287 -18.45 -1.44 -7.46
N GLN A 288 -18.91 -2.16 -6.42
CA GLN A 288 -18.43 -3.50 -6.11
C GLN A 288 -18.82 -4.53 -7.18
N GLU A 289 -20.03 -4.44 -7.76
CA GLU A 289 -20.48 -5.31 -8.84
C GLU A 289 -19.74 -5.00 -10.15
N ARG A 290 -19.54 -3.72 -10.44
CA ARG A 290 -18.74 -3.22 -11.56
C ARG A 290 -17.32 -3.76 -11.51
N HIS A 291 -16.66 -3.66 -10.36
CA HIS A 291 -15.32 -4.19 -10.14
C HIS A 291 -15.22 -5.70 -10.45
N LEU A 292 -16.26 -6.47 -10.11
CA LEU A 292 -16.30 -7.91 -10.38
C LEU A 292 -16.44 -8.21 -11.86
N LEU A 293 -17.31 -7.48 -12.57
CA LEU A 293 -17.47 -7.64 -14.02
C LEU A 293 -16.21 -7.21 -14.77
N VAL A 294 -15.56 -6.11 -14.36
CA VAL A 294 -14.26 -5.69 -14.88
C VAL A 294 -13.22 -6.79 -14.69
N LYS A 295 -13.13 -7.41 -13.52
CA LYS A 295 -12.24 -8.56 -13.27
C LYS A 295 -12.53 -9.76 -14.16
N VAL A 296 -13.80 -10.00 -14.50
CA VAL A 296 -14.16 -11.04 -15.47
C VAL A 296 -13.64 -10.69 -16.86
N ILE A 297 -13.91 -9.46 -17.33
CA ILE A 297 -13.44 -8.97 -18.64
C ILE A 297 -11.93 -9.11 -18.74
N ASP A 298 -11.18 -8.64 -17.74
CA ASP A 298 -9.73 -8.66 -17.74
C ASP A 298 -9.15 -10.08 -17.89
N ARG A 299 -9.64 -11.02 -17.07
CA ARG A 299 -9.18 -12.41 -17.12
C ARG A 299 -9.61 -13.12 -18.41
N VAL A 300 -10.77 -12.77 -18.96
CA VAL A 300 -11.26 -13.30 -20.23
C VAL A 300 -10.42 -12.76 -21.40
N LEU A 301 -10.12 -11.46 -21.43
CA LEU A 301 -9.26 -10.83 -22.45
C LEU A 301 -7.89 -11.50 -22.51
N TYR A 302 -7.27 -11.74 -21.35
CA TYR A 302 -5.97 -12.41 -21.28
C TYR A 302 -5.97 -13.83 -21.89
N LYS A 303 -7.11 -14.55 -21.79
CA LYS A 303 -7.22 -15.92 -22.32
C LYS A 303 -7.59 -15.96 -23.81
N LEU A 304 -8.37 -15.00 -24.29
CA LEU A 304 -8.90 -14.97 -25.66
C LEU A 304 -7.90 -14.44 -26.70
N ASP A 305 -6.95 -13.59 -26.28
CA ASP A 305 -5.88 -13.05 -27.14
C ASP A 305 -6.44 -12.48 -28.46
N ASP A 306 -6.00 -12.95 -29.63
CA ASP A 306 -6.42 -12.44 -30.96
C ASP A 306 -7.94 -12.51 -31.26
N LEU A 307 -8.70 -13.36 -30.57
CA LEU A 307 -10.14 -13.54 -30.81
C LEU A 307 -10.98 -12.28 -30.48
N VAL A 308 -10.39 -11.28 -29.81
CA VAL A 308 -11.09 -10.07 -29.35
C VAL A 308 -11.21 -9.00 -30.45
N ARG A 309 -10.43 -9.08 -31.53
CA ARG A 309 -10.32 -8.01 -32.56
C ARG A 309 -11.67 -7.51 -33.10
N PRO A 310 -12.65 -8.35 -33.48
CA PRO A 310 -13.95 -7.88 -34.00
C PRO A 310 -14.77 -7.09 -32.96
N TYR A 311 -14.50 -7.29 -31.67
CA TYR A 311 -15.28 -6.74 -30.57
C TYR A 311 -14.62 -5.49 -29.94
N VAL A 312 -13.44 -5.08 -30.42
CA VAL A 312 -12.68 -3.95 -29.86
C VAL A 312 -13.50 -2.67 -29.81
N HIS A 313 -14.22 -2.32 -30.89
CA HIS A 313 -15.07 -1.13 -30.90
C HIS A 313 -16.18 -1.20 -29.84
N LYS A 314 -16.89 -2.34 -29.75
CA LYS A 314 -17.94 -2.54 -28.75
C LYS A 314 -17.41 -2.43 -27.32
N ILE A 315 -16.22 -2.99 -27.05
CA ILE A 315 -15.58 -2.92 -25.74
C ILE A 315 -15.18 -1.47 -25.43
N LEU A 316 -14.56 -0.76 -26.38
CA LEU A 316 -14.14 0.63 -26.18
C LEU A 316 -15.31 1.55 -25.84
N VAL A 317 -16.44 1.47 -26.57
CA VAL A 317 -17.62 2.30 -26.30
C VAL A 317 -18.14 2.14 -24.87
N VAL A 318 -18.03 0.94 -24.30
CA VAL A 318 -18.48 0.64 -22.93
C VAL A 318 -17.46 1.08 -21.88
N ILE A 319 -16.15 0.94 -22.18
CA ILE A 319 -15.07 1.14 -21.21
C ILE A 319 -14.52 2.57 -21.22
N GLU A 320 -14.56 3.27 -22.35
CA GLU A 320 -14.08 4.64 -22.50
C GLU A 320 -14.70 5.65 -21.51
N PRO A 321 -16.02 5.62 -21.23
CA PRO A 321 -16.63 6.47 -20.21
C PRO A 321 -16.02 6.30 -18.82
N LEU A 322 -15.57 5.09 -18.46
CA LEU A 322 -14.95 4.81 -17.16
C LEU A 322 -13.66 5.61 -16.94
N LEU A 323 -12.99 6.07 -18.01
CA LEU A 323 -11.79 6.89 -17.91
C LEU A 323 -12.06 8.31 -17.37
N ILE A 324 -13.32 8.76 -17.37
CA ILE A 324 -13.76 10.08 -16.92
C ILE A 324 -14.59 10.00 -15.64
N ASP A 325 -14.89 8.79 -15.15
CA ASP A 325 -15.66 8.58 -13.92
C ASP A 325 -15.06 9.37 -12.73
N GLU A 326 -15.89 9.81 -11.78
CA GLU A 326 -15.45 10.53 -10.59
C GLU A 326 -14.63 9.64 -9.66
N ASP A 327 -14.97 8.34 -9.62
CA ASP A 327 -14.22 7.36 -8.83
C ASP A 327 -12.86 7.06 -9.47
N TYR A 328 -11.82 7.11 -8.63
CA TYR A 328 -10.47 6.77 -9.02
C TYR A 328 -10.33 5.29 -9.41
N TYR A 329 -11.00 4.38 -8.70
CA TYR A 329 -10.86 2.95 -8.95
C TYR A 329 -11.51 2.55 -10.28
N ALA A 330 -12.71 3.04 -10.56
CA ALA A 330 -13.34 2.89 -11.88
C ALA A 330 -12.43 3.39 -13.03
N ARG A 331 -11.74 4.53 -12.84
CA ARG A 331 -10.77 5.02 -13.83
C ARG A 331 -9.56 4.11 -13.99
N VAL A 332 -9.03 3.53 -12.91
CA VAL A 332 -7.90 2.58 -12.97
C VAL A 332 -8.31 1.32 -13.73
N GLU A 333 -9.48 0.77 -13.42
CA GLU A 333 -10.04 -0.42 -14.05
C GLU A 333 -10.26 -0.24 -15.55
N GLY A 334 -10.82 0.90 -15.96
CA GLY A 334 -10.95 1.25 -17.37
C GLY A 334 -9.59 1.31 -18.09
N ARG A 335 -8.54 1.83 -17.42
CA ARG A 335 -7.18 1.84 -17.97
C ARG A 335 -6.59 0.44 -18.10
N GLU A 336 -6.77 -0.43 -17.11
CA GLU A 336 -6.28 -1.80 -17.15
C GLU A 336 -6.93 -2.60 -18.29
N ILE A 337 -8.24 -2.49 -18.46
CA ILE A 337 -8.96 -3.15 -19.56
C ILE A 337 -8.46 -2.65 -20.92
N ILE A 338 -8.36 -1.34 -21.12
CA ILE A 338 -7.88 -0.80 -22.41
C ILE A 338 -6.41 -1.17 -22.66
N SER A 339 -5.57 -1.21 -21.62
CA SER A 339 -4.18 -1.68 -21.72
C SER A 339 -4.12 -3.14 -22.19
N ASN A 340 -4.87 -4.04 -21.56
CA ASN A 340 -4.86 -5.45 -21.92
C ASN A 340 -5.55 -5.72 -23.25
N LEU A 341 -6.62 -4.97 -23.57
CA LEU A 341 -7.24 -4.96 -24.90
C LEU A 341 -6.25 -4.53 -25.98
N SER A 342 -5.43 -3.50 -25.72
CA SER A 342 -4.44 -3.03 -26.70
C SER A 342 -3.33 -4.04 -26.96
N LYS A 343 -2.92 -4.81 -25.94
CA LYS A 343 -1.95 -5.90 -26.08
C LYS A 343 -2.52 -7.08 -26.87
N ALA A 344 -3.79 -7.42 -26.66
CA ALA A 344 -4.48 -8.50 -27.38
C ALA A 344 -4.88 -8.12 -28.82
N ALA A 345 -5.33 -6.89 -29.07
CA ALA A 345 -5.78 -6.45 -30.38
C ALA A 345 -4.65 -5.94 -31.29
N GLY A 346 -3.58 -5.39 -30.70
CA GLY A 346 -2.46 -4.77 -31.40
C GLY A 346 -2.73 -3.33 -31.87
N LEU A 347 -1.65 -2.57 -32.07
CA LEU A 347 -1.70 -1.12 -32.32
C LEU A 347 -2.48 -0.73 -33.57
N ALA A 348 -2.23 -1.39 -34.70
CA ALA A 348 -2.83 -1.03 -35.98
C ALA A 348 -4.37 -1.13 -35.94
N HIS A 349 -4.88 -2.18 -35.29
CA HIS A 349 -6.31 -2.39 -35.14
C HIS A 349 -6.95 -1.35 -34.20
N MET A 350 -6.29 -1.03 -33.08
CA MET A 350 -6.70 0.04 -32.16
C MET A 350 -6.78 1.41 -32.86
N ILE A 351 -5.76 1.76 -33.66
CA ILE A 351 -5.76 3.01 -34.44
C ILE A 351 -6.92 3.03 -35.45
N SER A 352 -7.12 1.93 -36.19
CA SER A 352 -8.18 1.88 -37.20
C SER A 352 -9.58 2.06 -36.60
N THR A 353 -9.80 1.55 -35.39
CA THR A 353 -11.09 1.58 -34.70
C THR A 353 -11.42 2.95 -34.13
N MET A 354 -10.46 3.62 -33.48
CA MET A 354 -10.69 4.92 -32.81
C MET A 354 -10.46 6.14 -33.73
N ARG A 355 -9.90 5.95 -34.94
CA ARG A 355 -9.61 7.06 -35.86
C ARG A 355 -10.85 7.92 -36.21
N PRO A 356 -12.04 7.35 -36.48
CA PRO A 356 -13.24 8.15 -36.75
C PRO A 356 -13.69 9.02 -35.58
N ASP A 357 -13.33 8.67 -34.34
CA ASP A 357 -13.76 9.38 -33.14
C ASP A 357 -12.91 10.63 -32.85
N ILE A 358 -11.77 10.78 -33.52
CA ILE A 358 -10.82 11.88 -33.30
C ILE A 358 -11.36 13.23 -33.78
N ASP A 359 -12.06 13.25 -34.92
CA ASP A 359 -12.69 14.44 -35.50
C ASP A 359 -14.21 14.49 -35.34
N HIS A 360 -14.74 13.67 -34.42
CA HIS A 360 -16.16 13.66 -34.06
C HIS A 360 -16.62 15.05 -33.58
N ALA A 361 -17.86 15.43 -33.91
CA ALA A 361 -18.40 16.75 -33.56
C ALA A 361 -18.51 16.95 -32.03
N ASP A 362 -18.88 15.88 -31.32
CA ASP A 362 -19.00 15.87 -29.87
C ASP A 362 -17.62 15.97 -29.17
N GLU A 363 -17.51 16.86 -28.19
CA GLU A 363 -16.31 17.00 -27.36
C GLU A 363 -16.17 15.87 -26.34
N TYR A 364 -17.28 15.28 -25.88
CA TYR A 364 -17.26 14.18 -24.94
C TYR A 364 -16.53 12.97 -25.52
N VAL A 365 -16.94 12.53 -26.71
CA VAL A 365 -16.30 11.43 -27.46
C VAL A 365 -14.82 11.73 -27.70
N ARG A 366 -14.47 12.93 -28.19
CA ARG A 366 -13.07 13.31 -28.40
C ARG A 366 -12.24 13.30 -27.12
N ASN A 367 -12.82 13.61 -25.96
CA ASN A 367 -12.14 13.56 -24.66
C ASN A 367 -11.90 12.12 -24.20
N THR A 368 -12.91 11.24 -24.29
CA THR A 368 -12.75 9.84 -23.92
C THR A 368 -11.73 9.15 -24.82
N THR A 369 -11.83 9.36 -26.13
CA THR A 369 -10.90 8.81 -27.11
C THR A 369 -9.47 9.32 -26.88
N ALA A 370 -9.29 10.60 -26.52
CA ALA A 370 -7.96 11.12 -26.20
C ALA A 370 -7.32 10.44 -24.98
N ARG A 371 -8.13 10.13 -23.96
CA ARG A 371 -7.68 9.36 -22.79
C ARG A 371 -7.41 7.90 -23.17
N ALA A 372 -8.26 7.28 -23.99
CA ALA A 372 -8.05 5.91 -24.47
C ALA A 372 -6.71 5.77 -25.22
N PHE A 373 -6.40 6.68 -26.14
CA PHE A 373 -5.11 6.69 -26.84
C PHE A 373 -3.92 6.86 -25.90
N SER A 374 -4.05 7.62 -24.80
CA SER A 374 -2.97 7.71 -23.81
C SER A 374 -2.71 6.39 -23.08
N VAL A 375 -3.77 5.60 -22.83
CA VAL A 375 -3.63 4.22 -22.30
C VAL A 375 -2.99 3.30 -23.32
N VAL A 376 -3.38 3.40 -24.60
CA VAL A 376 -2.76 2.60 -25.67
C VAL A 376 -1.27 2.93 -25.80
N ALA A 377 -0.91 4.21 -25.68
CA ALA A 377 0.48 4.65 -25.69
C ALA A 377 1.30 4.12 -24.49
N SER A 378 0.69 4.00 -23.31
CA SER A 378 1.37 3.45 -22.13
C SER A 378 1.53 1.93 -22.21
N ALA A 379 0.59 1.23 -22.84
CA ALA A 379 0.62 -0.22 -22.98
C ALA A 379 1.55 -0.73 -24.10
N LEU A 380 1.58 -0.03 -25.26
CA LEU A 380 2.35 -0.44 -26.44
C LEU A 380 3.61 0.42 -26.69
N GLY A 381 3.81 1.45 -25.87
CA GLY A 381 4.94 2.37 -25.94
C GLY A 381 4.70 3.57 -26.86
N ILE A 382 5.13 4.75 -26.41
CA ILE A 382 5.01 6.04 -27.13
C ILE A 382 5.61 5.99 -28.55
N PRO A 383 6.80 5.40 -28.80
CA PRO A 383 7.43 5.41 -30.13
C PRO A 383 6.53 4.88 -31.25
N SER A 384 5.74 3.85 -30.93
CA SER A 384 4.86 3.18 -31.88
C SER A 384 3.71 4.08 -32.34
N LEU A 385 3.24 5.00 -31.48
CA LEU A 385 2.13 5.91 -31.75
C LEU A 385 2.59 7.28 -32.32
N LEU A 386 3.89 7.62 -32.24
CA LEU A 386 4.41 8.92 -32.68
C LEU A 386 4.08 9.29 -34.15
N PRO A 387 4.21 8.40 -35.15
CA PRO A 387 3.89 8.74 -36.54
C PRO A 387 2.41 9.14 -36.71
N PHE A 388 1.53 8.43 -36.00
CA PHE A 388 0.11 8.74 -35.96
C PHE A 388 -0.17 10.10 -35.31
N LEU A 389 0.46 10.39 -34.16
CA LEU A 389 0.31 11.68 -33.47
C LEU A 389 0.78 12.86 -34.34
N LYS A 390 1.94 12.73 -35.01
CA LYS A 390 2.46 13.76 -35.92
C LYS A 390 1.47 14.03 -37.06
N ALA A 391 0.83 13.00 -37.61
CA ALA A 391 -0.17 13.15 -38.67
C ALA A 391 -1.46 13.81 -38.18
N VAL A 392 -1.97 13.42 -37.00
CA VAL A 392 -3.21 13.97 -36.42
C VAL A 392 -3.03 15.42 -35.99
N CYS A 393 -1.93 15.75 -35.30
CA CYS A 393 -1.65 17.11 -34.82
C CYS A 393 -1.47 18.11 -35.96
N ARG A 394 -0.97 17.65 -37.13
CA ARG A 394 -0.78 18.47 -38.35
C ARG A 394 -1.90 18.31 -39.38
N SER A 395 -3.03 17.71 -39.01
CA SER A 395 -4.15 17.47 -39.92
C SER A 395 -4.74 18.79 -40.44
N LYS A 396 -4.82 18.92 -41.77
CA LYS A 396 -5.48 20.06 -42.44
C LYS A 396 -7.00 19.87 -42.59
N LYS A 397 -7.53 18.68 -42.28
CA LYS A 397 -8.94 18.35 -42.51
C LYS A 397 -9.89 19.03 -41.53
N SER A 398 -9.56 19.00 -40.25
CA SER A 398 -10.41 19.53 -39.18
C SER A 398 -9.55 20.05 -38.04
N TRP A 399 -9.95 21.18 -37.45
CA TRP A 399 -9.30 21.70 -36.25
C TRP A 399 -9.60 20.81 -35.03
N GLN A 400 -10.72 20.09 -35.04
CA GLN A 400 -11.08 19.09 -34.05
C GLN A 400 -10.04 17.97 -33.99
N ALA A 401 -9.57 17.45 -35.13
CA ALA A 401 -8.50 16.46 -35.16
C ALA A 401 -7.21 16.99 -34.53
N ARG A 402 -6.79 18.20 -34.90
CA ARG A 402 -5.60 18.85 -34.33
C ARG A 402 -5.72 19.00 -32.80
N HIS A 403 -6.86 19.52 -32.34
CA HIS A 403 -7.18 19.67 -30.93
C HIS A 403 -7.13 18.35 -30.16
N THR A 404 -7.77 17.29 -30.68
CA THR A 404 -7.77 15.96 -30.06
C THR A 404 -6.38 15.35 -30.06
N GLY A 405 -5.61 15.48 -31.15
CA GLY A 405 -4.22 15.03 -31.24
C GLY A 405 -3.33 15.64 -30.14
N ILE A 406 -3.43 16.95 -29.94
CA ILE A 406 -2.71 17.66 -28.88
C ILE A 406 -3.19 17.21 -27.49
N ARG A 407 -4.50 16.98 -27.33
CA ARG A 407 -5.06 16.44 -26.09
C ARG A 407 -4.55 15.03 -25.78
N ILE A 408 -4.32 14.18 -26.77
CA ILE A 408 -3.68 12.87 -26.59
C ILE A 408 -2.27 13.06 -26.02
N VAL A 409 -1.46 13.96 -26.58
CA VAL A 409 -0.11 14.28 -26.06
C VAL A 409 -0.17 14.77 -24.61
N GLN A 410 -1.13 15.63 -24.26
CA GLN A 410 -1.35 16.05 -22.88
C GLN A 410 -1.65 14.87 -21.95
N GLN A 411 -2.56 13.97 -22.34
CA GLN A 411 -2.91 12.81 -21.52
C GLN A 411 -1.76 11.81 -21.42
N ILE A 412 -0.95 11.64 -22.46
CA ILE A 412 0.30 10.87 -22.41
C ILE A 412 1.24 11.47 -21.37
N ALA A 413 1.40 12.80 -21.34
CA ALA A 413 2.23 13.47 -20.35
C ALA A 413 1.77 13.20 -18.91
N ILE A 414 0.45 13.28 -18.67
CA ILE A 414 -0.14 13.04 -17.35
C ILE A 414 0.00 11.56 -16.94
N MET A 415 -0.21 10.63 -17.87
CA MET A 415 -0.22 9.19 -17.57
C MET A 415 1.17 8.59 -17.40
N MET A 416 2.13 9.01 -18.22
CA MET A 416 3.49 8.47 -18.22
C MET A 416 4.39 9.15 -17.17
N GLY A 417 4.05 10.39 -16.77
CA GLY A 417 4.85 11.17 -15.84
C GLY A 417 6.29 11.32 -16.32
N CYS A 418 7.27 10.98 -15.48
CA CYS A 418 8.69 11.11 -15.83
C CYS A 418 9.17 10.20 -16.98
N ALA A 419 8.41 9.16 -17.35
CA ALA A 419 8.78 8.25 -18.44
C ALA A 419 8.68 8.89 -19.84
N VAL A 420 8.19 10.14 -19.95
CA VAL A 420 8.12 10.89 -21.21
C VAL A 420 9.49 11.36 -21.70
N LEU A 421 10.48 11.47 -20.82
CA LEU A 421 11.76 12.15 -21.08
C LEU A 421 12.47 11.68 -22.39
N PRO A 422 12.60 10.37 -22.69
CA PRO A 422 13.26 9.91 -23.93
C PRO A 422 12.51 10.31 -25.22
N HIS A 423 11.22 10.65 -25.11
CA HIS A 423 10.35 10.96 -26.24
C HIS A 423 9.89 12.42 -26.25
N LEU A 424 10.36 13.23 -25.29
CA LEU A 424 9.91 14.60 -25.06
C LEU A 424 10.10 15.48 -26.29
N ARG A 425 11.30 15.52 -26.87
CA ARG A 425 11.59 16.30 -28.08
C ARG A 425 10.62 15.98 -29.21
N ASN A 426 10.41 14.69 -29.49
CA ASN A 426 9.50 14.26 -30.55
C ASN A 426 8.03 14.64 -30.29
N LEU A 427 7.60 14.67 -29.03
CA LEU A 427 6.25 15.07 -28.64
C LEU A 427 6.09 16.60 -28.70
N VAL A 428 7.10 17.36 -28.27
CA VAL A 428 7.11 18.82 -28.37
C VAL A 428 7.10 19.25 -29.85
N ASP A 429 7.95 18.67 -30.69
CA ASP A 429 7.99 18.92 -32.14
C ASP A 429 6.65 18.59 -32.84
N ALA A 430 5.88 17.64 -32.30
CA ALA A 430 4.58 17.26 -32.83
C ALA A 430 3.48 18.29 -32.51
N ILE A 431 3.62 19.08 -31.43
CA ILE A 431 2.59 20.03 -30.98
C ILE A 431 3.00 21.50 -31.14
N ALA A 432 4.29 21.82 -31.33
CA ALA A 432 4.80 23.20 -31.33
C ALA A 432 4.07 24.15 -32.29
N HIS A 433 3.67 23.67 -33.48
CA HIS A 433 2.93 24.47 -34.47
C HIS A 433 1.53 24.88 -33.98
N GLY A 434 0.95 24.16 -33.03
CA GLY A 434 -0.37 24.44 -32.46
C GLY A 434 -0.45 25.75 -31.67
N LEU A 435 0.69 26.32 -31.26
CA LEU A 435 0.74 27.63 -30.59
C LEU A 435 0.42 28.79 -31.53
N GLN A 436 0.65 28.63 -32.83
CA GLN A 436 0.41 29.63 -33.87
C GLN A 436 -0.87 29.36 -34.68
N ASP A 437 -1.70 28.40 -34.24
CA ASP A 437 -2.96 28.06 -34.91
C ASP A 437 -3.95 29.24 -34.88
N ASP A 438 -4.74 29.42 -35.93
CA ASP A 438 -5.79 30.45 -35.98
C ASP A 438 -6.85 30.22 -34.89
N GLN A 439 -7.12 28.95 -34.55
CA GLN A 439 -8.16 28.59 -33.60
C GLN A 439 -7.67 28.71 -32.15
N GLN A 440 -8.31 29.58 -31.35
CA GLN A 440 -7.94 29.80 -29.95
C GLN A 440 -7.99 28.52 -29.10
N LYS A 441 -8.98 27.64 -29.31
CA LYS A 441 -9.09 26.37 -28.58
C LYS A 441 -7.85 25.48 -28.78
N VAL A 442 -7.28 25.46 -29.99
CA VAL A 442 -6.07 24.68 -30.29
C VAL A 442 -4.85 25.31 -29.62
N ARG A 443 -4.70 26.64 -29.67
CA ARG A 443 -3.61 27.36 -28.98
C ARG A 443 -3.62 27.11 -27.47
N THR A 444 -4.78 27.24 -26.84
CA THR A 444 -4.95 27.01 -25.40
C THR A 444 -4.58 25.57 -25.02
N MET A 445 -5.07 24.56 -25.76
CA MET A 445 -4.73 23.16 -25.48
C MET A 445 -3.26 22.85 -25.71
N THR A 446 -2.62 23.47 -26.70
CA THR A 446 -1.19 23.31 -26.95
C THR A 446 -0.37 23.82 -25.78
N ALA A 447 -0.69 25.02 -25.27
CA ALA A 447 -0.04 25.56 -24.07
C ALA A 447 -0.27 24.67 -22.84
N LEU A 448 -1.47 24.11 -22.65
CA LEU A 448 -1.74 23.16 -21.57
C LEU A 448 -1.00 21.82 -21.72
N ALA A 449 -0.83 21.33 -22.95
CA ALA A 449 -0.05 20.12 -23.24
C ALA A 449 1.43 20.35 -22.97
N ILE A 450 1.98 21.49 -23.36
CA ILE A 450 3.36 21.89 -23.04
C ILE A 450 3.55 22.01 -21.53
N ALA A 451 2.60 22.63 -20.81
CA ALA A 451 2.64 22.71 -19.36
C ALA A 451 2.71 21.31 -18.70
N ALA A 452 1.90 20.36 -19.20
CA ALA A 452 1.90 18.99 -18.70
C ALA A 452 3.21 18.25 -19.05
N LEU A 453 3.76 18.44 -20.24
CA LEU A 453 5.05 17.89 -20.63
C LEU A 453 6.20 18.45 -19.78
N ALA A 454 6.19 19.76 -19.51
CA ALA A 454 7.19 20.41 -18.65
C ALA A 454 7.08 19.94 -17.18
N GLU A 455 5.85 19.80 -16.67
CA GLU A 455 5.60 19.23 -15.34
C GLU A 455 6.10 17.78 -15.23
N ALA A 456 5.87 16.98 -16.27
CA ALA A 456 6.29 15.59 -16.35
C ALA A 456 7.81 15.42 -16.50
N ALA A 457 8.47 16.35 -17.20
CA ALA A 457 9.92 16.32 -17.45
C ALA A 457 10.76 16.89 -16.30
N ALA A 458 10.18 17.75 -15.45
CA ALA A 458 10.89 18.45 -14.38
C ALA A 458 11.72 17.48 -13.49
N PRO A 459 13.01 17.75 -13.25
CA PRO A 459 13.76 18.97 -13.58
C PRO A 459 14.53 18.98 -14.92
N TYR A 460 14.42 17.93 -15.75
CA TYR A 460 15.24 17.77 -16.96
C TYR A 460 14.50 18.11 -18.26
N GLY A 461 15.22 18.28 -19.37
CA GLY A 461 14.61 18.35 -20.71
C GLY A 461 14.30 19.76 -21.23
N ILE A 462 14.95 20.80 -20.69
CA ILE A 462 14.81 22.18 -21.19
C ILE A 462 15.14 22.32 -22.69
N GLU A 463 16.14 21.58 -23.18
CA GLU A 463 16.57 21.57 -24.58
C GLU A 463 15.42 21.20 -25.54
N SER A 464 14.48 20.37 -25.09
CA SER A 464 13.34 19.96 -25.91
C SER A 464 12.29 21.07 -26.09
N PHE A 465 12.36 22.16 -25.31
CA PHE A 465 11.37 23.24 -25.34
C PHE A 465 11.82 24.50 -26.09
N ASP A 466 13.03 24.52 -26.67
CA ASP A 466 13.61 25.73 -27.31
C ASP A 466 12.70 26.32 -28.40
N ASP A 467 12.18 25.47 -29.30
CA ASP A 467 11.27 25.86 -30.40
C ASP A 467 9.96 26.51 -29.91
N VAL A 468 9.59 26.27 -28.66
CA VAL A 468 8.33 26.68 -28.03
C VAL A 468 8.48 27.97 -27.21
N LEU A 469 9.68 28.32 -26.76
CA LEU A 469 9.91 29.48 -25.88
C LEU A 469 9.49 30.81 -26.53
N LYS A 470 9.93 31.06 -27.76
CA LYS A 470 9.64 32.31 -28.48
C LYS A 470 8.14 32.50 -28.77
N PRO A 471 7.41 31.51 -29.31
CA PRO A 471 5.96 31.60 -29.46
C PRO A 471 5.20 31.84 -28.14
N LEU A 472 5.58 31.15 -27.06
CA LEU A 472 4.94 31.36 -25.76
C LEU A 472 5.13 32.79 -25.24
N TRP A 473 6.33 33.33 -25.38
CA TRP A 473 6.64 34.67 -24.88
C TRP A 473 5.90 35.77 -25.64
N LEU A 474 5.83 35.70 -26.96
CA LEU A 474 5.00 36.60 -27.77
C LEU A 474 3.51 36.45 -27.39
N GLY A 475 3.06 35.23 -27.14
CA GLY A 475 1.69 34.93 -26.74
C GLY A 475 1.27 35.57 -25.42
N ILE A 476 2.14 35.63 -24.40
CA ILE A 476 1.81 36.28 -23.12
C ILE A 476 1.59 37.79 -23.28
N ARG A 477 2.33 38.45 -24.19
CA ARG A 477 2.17 39.89 -24.43
C ARG A 477 0.93 40.23 -25.26
N GLN A 478 0.50 39.32 -26.13
CA GLN A 478 -0.58 39.56 -27.10
C GLN A 478 -1.95 39.03 -26.63
N HIS A 479 -2.00 37.91 -25.92
CA HIS A 479 -3.26 37.27 -25.52
C HIS A 479 -3.78 37.79 -24.17
N ARG A 480 -5.10 37.70 -23.97
CA ARG A 480 -5.80 38.01 -22.71
C ARG A 480 -6.81 36.93 -22.37
N GLY A 481 -7.29 36.91 -21.12
CA GLY A 481 -8.28 35.95 -20.62
C GLY A 481 -7.74 34.51 -20.55
N LYS A 482 -8.60 33.53 -20.82
CA LYS A 482 -8.26 32.09 -20.67
C LYS A 482 -7.06 31.63 -21.52
N GLY A 483 -6.85 32.26 -22.68
CA GLY A 483 -5.68 31.98 -23.52
C GLY A 483 -4.37 32.39 -22.82
N LEU A 484 -4.34 33.58 -22.22
CA LEU A 484 -3.19 34.05 -21.43
C LEU A 484 -2.90 33.13 -20.24
N ALA A 485 -3.95 32.67 -19.56
CA ALA A 485 -3.83 31.77 -18.42
C ALA A 485 -3.10 30.46 -18.80
N ALA A 486 -3.45 29.84 -19.93
CA ALA A 486 -2.76 28.63 -20.39
C ALA A 486 -1.28 28.87 -20.75
N PHE A 487 -0.97 30.01 -21.35
CA PHE A 487 0.42 30.39 -21.69
C PHE A 487 1.25 30.70 -20.44
N LEU A 488 0.68 31.40 -19.45
CA LEU A 488 1.32 31.63 -18.16
C LEU A 488 1.59 30.30 -17.44
N LYS A 489 0.63 29.37 -17.48
CA LYS A 489 0.81 28.04 -16.91
C LYS A 489 1.99 27.31 -17.57
N ALA A 490 2.06 27.30 -18.90
CA ALA A 490 3.17 26.67 -19.63
C ALA A 490 4.53 27.25 -19.21
N ILE A 491 4.65 28.58 -19.20
CA ILE A 491 5.90 29.24 -18.82
C ILE A 491 6.25 29.01 -17.35
N GLY A 492 5.28 29.02 -16.43
CA GLY A 492 5.52 28.71 -15.03
C GLY A 492 6.10 27.32 -14.82
N PHE A 493 5.68 26.32 -15.60
CA PHE A 493 6.28 24.98 -15.54
C PHE A 493 7.64 24.89 -16.22
N ILE A 494 7.91 25.71 -17.24
CA ILE A 494 9.21 25.72 -17.95
C ILE A 494 10.31 26.44 -17.15
N ILE A 495 9.98 27.54 -16.45
CA ILE A 495 10.95 28.35 -15.70
C ILE A 495 11.83 27.51 -14.76
N PRO A 496 11.30 26.54 -13.98
CA PRO A 496 12.12 25.67 -13.14
C PRO A 496 13.08 24.73 -13.85
N LEU A 497 12.94 24.50 -15.17
CA LEU A 497 13.88 23.67 -15.94
C LEU A 497 15.02 24.49 -16.55
N MET A 498 14.93 25.83 -16.53
CA MET A 498 15.93 26.71 -17.10
C MET A 498 17.14 26.87 -16.18
N ASP A 499 18.29 27.20 -16.78
CA ASP A 499 19.46 27.64 -16.02
C ASP A 499 19.16 28.90 -15.20
N PRO A 500 19.82 29.12 -14.04
CA PRO A 500 19.52 30.22 -13.12
C PRO A 500 19.53 31.62 -13.75
N ASP A 501 20.43 31.88 -14.69
CA ASP A 501 20.55 33.18 -15.36
C ASP A 501 19.34 33.48 -16.26
N PHE A 502 18.95 32.51 -17.09
CA PHE A 502 17.77 32.60 -17.94
C PHE A 502 16.48 32.63 -17.10
N ALA A 503 16.40 31.80 -16.06
CA ALA A 503 15.28 31.79 -15.14
C ALA A 503 15.05 33.18 -14.51
N ASN A 504 16.10 33.86 -14.06
CA ASN A 504 15.99 35.20 -13.48
C ASN A 504 15.46 36.24 -14.50
N TYR A 505 15.98 36.21 -15.74
CA TYR A 505 15.52 37.11 -16.80
C TYR A 505 14.03 36.89 -17.12
N TYR A 506 13.63 35.64 -17.36
CA TYR A 506 12.24 35.32 -17.69
C TYR A 506 11.29 35.56 -16.51
N THR A 507 11.71 35.26 -15.27
CA THR A 507 10.89 35.53 -14.09
C THR A 507 10.61 37.02 -13.93
N LYS A 508 11.60 37.91 -14.10
CA LYS A 508 11.37 39.37 -13.99
C LYS A 508 10.34 39.88 -15.00
N GLU A 509 10.48 39.47 -16.26
CA GLU A 509 9.54 39.82 -17.33
C GLU A 509 8.12 39.29 -17.06
N VAL A 510 8.00 38.03 -16.62
CA VAL A 510 6.70 37.41 -16.33
C VAL A 510 6.06 38.03 -15.08
N THR A 511 6.85 38.45 -14.08
CA THR A 511 6.35 39.03 -12.82
C THR A 511 5.51 40.28 -13.06
N VAL A 512 5.91 41.15 -13.99
CA VAL A 512 5.13 42.36 -14.35
C VAL A 512 3.71 42.00 -14.77
N ILE A 513 3.58 40.90 -15.51
CA ILE A 513 2.30 40.41 -16.03
C ILE A 513 1.53 39.70 -14.91
N LEU A 514 2.20 38.95 -14.04
CA LEU A 514 1.58 38.33 -12.86
C LEU A 514 0.97 39.37 -11.94
N ILE A 515 1.71 40.44 -11.59
CA ILE A 515 1.23 41.52 -10.70
C ILE A 515 -0.03 42.17 -11.27
N ARG A 516 -0.06 42.42 -12.59
CA ARG A 516 -1.26 42.92 -13.28
C ARG A 516 -2.48 42.01 -13.08
N GLU A 517 -2.26 40.71 -13.07
CA GLU A 517 -3.32 39.68 -13.01
C GLU A 517 -3.65 39.24 -11.56
N PHE A 518 -3.00 39.77 -10.52
CA PHE A 518 -3.33 39.48 -9.11
C PHE A 518 -4.73 39.96 -8.72
N GLN A 519 -5.21 41.04 -9.35
CA GLN A 519 -6.51 41.64 -9.09
C GLN A 519 -7.65 41.01 -9.89
N THR A 520 -7.36 40.04 -10.76
CA THR A 520 -8.35 39.40 -11.63
C THR A 520 -9.43 38.69 -10.81
N SER A 521 -10.70 38.79 -11.20
CA SER A 521 -11.82 38.13 -10.53
C SER A 521 -11.96 36.65 -10.88
N ASP A 522 -11.40 36.21 -12.00
CA ASP A 522 -11.42 34.82 -12.49
C ASP A 522 -10.58 33.90 -11.59
N GLU A 523 -11.24 32.89 -11.01
CA GLU A 523 -10.60 31.91 -10.14
C GLU A 523 -9.60 31.00 -10.86
N GLU A 524 -9.85 30.65 -12.13
CA GLU A 524 -8.92 29.81 -12.91
C GLU A 524 -7.60 30.56 -13.12
N MET A 525 -7.69 31.86 -13.39
CA MET A 525 -6.54 32.74 -13.53
C MET A 525 -5.79 32.87 -12.21
N LYS A 526 -6.47 33.12 -11.08
CA LYS A 526 -5.83 33.18 -9.76
C LYS A 526 -5.05 31.91 -9.41
N LYS A 527 -5.63 30.74 -9.68
CA LYS A 527 -4.99 29.44 -9.42
C LYS A 527 -3.70 29.29 -10.23
N ILE A 528 -3.74 29.66 -11.51
CA ILE A 528 -2.57 29.63 -12.38
C ILE A 528 -1.52 30.61 -11.90
N VAL A 529 -1.90 31.86 -11.64
CA VAL A 529 -0.99 32.91 -11.16
C VAL A 529 -0.31 32.51 -9.86
N LEU A 530 -1.05 32.00 -8.86
CA LEU A 530 -0.48 31.48 -7.62
C LEU A 530 0.51 30.32 -7.87
N LYS A 531 0.16 29.41 -8.78
CA LYS A 531 1.05 28.29 -9.14
C LYS A 531 2.33 28.77 -9.82
N VAL A 532 2.23 29.77 -10.70
CA VAL A 532 3.39 30.36 -11.37
C VAL A 532 4.26 31.12 -10.37
N VAL A 533 3.67 31.88 -9.44
CA VAL A 533 4.42 32.54 -8.35
C VAL A 533 5.16 31.50 -7.49
N LYS A 534 4.49 30.40 -7.14
CA LYS A 534 5.11 29.27 -6.41
C LYS A 534 6.34 28.72 -7.17
N GLN A 535 6.21 28.52 -8.48
CA GLN A 535 7.30 28.00 -9.32
C GLN A 535 8.45 29.00 -9.48
N CYS A 536 8.14 30.27 -9.65
CA CYS A 536 9.14 31.34 -9.74
C CYS A 536 9.88 31.54 -8.42
N ALA A 537 9.23 31.37 -7.27
CA ALA A 537 9.90 31.42 -5.97
C ALA A 537 10.84 30.21 -5.76
N ALA A 538 10.49 29.07 -6.34
CA ALA A 538 11.23 27.83 -6.20
C ALA A 538 12.54 27.78 -7.02
N THR A 539 12.75 28.69 -7.98
CA THR A 539 13.96 28.71 -8.81
C THR A 539 15.16 29.35 -8.10
N GLU A 540 16.36 28.89 -8.45
CA GLU A 540 17.59 29.37 -7.83
C GLU A 540 17.99 30.78 -8.28
N GLY A 541 17.63 31.18 -9.51
CA GLY A 541 17.97 32.48 -10.07
C GLY A 541 17.27 33.69 -9.43
N VAL A 542 16.21 33.48 -8.64
CA VAL A 542 15.43 34.58 -8.05
C VAL A 542 16.01 34.99 -6.70
N THR A 543 16.50 36.23 -6.63
CA THR A 543 17.09 36.77 -5.40
C THR A 543 16.02 37.03 -4.31
N PRO A 544 16.32 36.75 -3.02
CA PRO A 544 15.42 37.06 -1.90
C PRO A 544 14.99 38.53 -1.83
N GLY A 545 15.91 39.45 -2.14
CA GLY A 545 15.63 40.89 -2.11
C GLY A 545 14.56 41.32 -3.12
N TYR A 546 14.53 40.68 -4.29
CA TYR A 546 13.51 40.90 -5.30
C TYR A 546 12.12 40.43 -4.83
N ILE A 547 12.04 39.23 -4.25
CA ILE A 547 10.78 38.69 -3.71
C ILE A 547 10.21 39.62 -2.64
N LYS A 548 11.05 40.09 -1.70
CA LYS A 548 10.63 40.97 -0.59
C LYS A 548 10.04 42.30 -1.04
N LYS A 549 10.63 42.92 -2.07
CA LYS A 549 10.24 44.26 -2.55
C LYS A 549 9.11 44.22 -3.57
N ASP A 550 9.20 43.32 -4.54
CA ASP A 550 8.37 43.41 -5.75
C ASP A 550 7.22 42.39 -5.78
N ILE A 551 7.29 41.29 -5.01
CA ILE A 551 6.25 40.24 -5.03
C ILE A 551 5.42 40.23 -3.75
N LEU A 552 6.07 40.23 -2.57
CA LEU A 552 5.36 40.04 -1.30
C LEU A 552 4.28 41.11 -1.01
N PRO A 553 4.51 42.42 -1.20
CA PRO A 553 3.50 43.43 -0.86
C PRO A 553 2.19 43.25 -1.63
N ASP A 554 2.27 43.04 -2.94
CA ASP A 554 1.08 42.85 -3.79
C ASP A 554 0.42 41.48 -3.60
N PHE A 555 1.23 40.46 -3.28
CA PHE A 555 0.75 39.12 -2.96
C PHE A 555 -0.12 39.12 -1.69
N PHE A 556 0.38 39.65 -0.57
CA PHE A 556 -0.37 39.72 0.68
C PHE A 556 -1.61 40.61 0.55
N LYS A 557 -1.50 41.74 -0.14
CA LYS A 557 -2.66 42.62 -0.38
C LYS A 557 -3.79 41.95 -1.16
N SER A 558 -3.47 41.09 -2.13
CA SER A 558 -4.46 40.55 -3.08
C SER A 558 -4.98 39.16 -2.71
N PHE A 559 -4.12 38.30 -2.13
CA PHE A 559 -4.45 36.90 -1.85
C PHE A 559 -4.76 36.60 -0.38
N TRP A 560 -4.28 37.40 0.58
CA TRP A 560 -4.60 37.22 1.99
C TRP A 560 -5.85 38.01 2.36
N VAL A 561 -7.01 37.48 1.95
CA VAL A 561 -8.35 38.03 2.20
C VAL A 561 -9.25 36.93 2.74
N ARG A 562 -10.15 37.24 3.68
CA ARG A 562 -11.10 36.28 4.29
C ARG A 562 -11.83 35.37 3.28
N ARG A 563 -12.16 35.88 2.08
CA ARG A 563 -12.80 35.10 1.01
C ARG A 563 -11.96 33.90 0.55
N MET A 564 -10.64 34.02 0.55
CA MET A 564 -9.73 32.95 0.11
C MET A 564 -9.67 31.78 1.09
N ALA A 565 -9.99 32.03 2.37
CA ALA A 565 -10.04 31.00 3.40
C ALA A 565 -11.31 30.12 3.35
N LEU A 566 -12.38 30.60 2.71
CA LEU A 566 -13.65 29.85 2.60
C LEU A 566 -13.58 28.73 1.56
N ASP A 567 -12.87 28.93 0.45
CA ASP A 567 -12.68 27.88 -0.56
C ASP A 567 -11.43 27.05 -0.26
N ARG A 568 -11.64 25.76 0.06
CA ARG A 568 -10.57 24.79 0.37
C ARG A 568 -9.50 24.68 -0.72
N ARG A 569 -9.85 24.86 -2.01
CA ARG A 569 -8.88 24.76 -3.12
C ARG A 569 -7.96 25.98 -3.15
N ASN A 570 -8.54 27.17 -3.01
CA ASN A 570 -7.80 28.43 -2.95
C ASN A 570 -6.97 28.52 -1.68
N TYR A 571 -7.54 28.17 -0.53
CA TYR A 571 -6.87 28.02 0.76
C TYR A 571 -5.57 27.23 0.62
N LYS A 572 -5.65 26.01 0.10
CA LYS A 572 -4.49 25.11 -0.02
C LYS A 572 -3.41 25.70 -0.92
N GLN A 573 -3.81 26.32 -2.03
CA GLN A 573 -2.89 26.92 -2.98
C GLN A 573 -2.18 28.15 -2.40
N VAL A 574 -2.87 28.99 -1.64
CA VAL A 574 -2.29 30.17 -0.99
C VAL A 574 -1.30 29.76 0.12
N VAL A 575 -1.69 28.80 0.98
CA VAL A 575 -0.81 28.27 2.03
C VAL A 575 0.49 27.73 1.42
N GLU A 576 0.39 26.85 0.44
CA GLU A 576 1.57 26.27 -0.21
C GLU A 576 2.44 27.28 -0.94
N THR A 577 1.83 28.27 -1.59
CA THR A 577 2.59 29.32 -2.28
C THR A 577 3.33 30.18 -1.26
N THR A 578 2.69 30.48 -0.13
CA THR A 578 3.31 31.27 0.96
C THR A 578 4.47 30.52 1.62
N VAL A 579 4.36 29.20 1.79
CA VAL A 579 5.44 28.36 2.35
C VAL A 579 6.67 28.35 1.43
N GLU A 580 6.49 28.22 0.11
CA GLU A 580 7.61 28.29 -0.83
C GLU A 580 8.23 29.69 -0.89
N LEU A 581 7.42 30.75 -0.81
CA LEU A 581 7.92 32.12 -0.68
C LEU A 581 8.74 32.30 0.60
N ALA A 582 8.33 31.68 1.71
CA ALA A 582 9.06 31.73 2.98
C ALA A 582 10.45 31.11 2.89
N GLN A 583 10.64 30.04 2.11
CA GLN A 583 11.95 29.41 1.93
C GLN A 583 13.01 30.35 1.37
N LYS A 584 12.60 31.36 0.58
CA LYS A 584 13.50 32.39 0.04
C LYS A 584 13.49 33.69 0.82
N ALA A 585 12.32 34.14 1.29
CA ALA A 585 12.17 35.42 1.98
C ALA A 585 12.61 35.38 3.46
N GLY A 586 12.62 34.20 4.08
CA GLY A 586 12.88 34.02 5.51
C GLY A 586 11.59 33.93 6.33
N VAL A 587 11.71 33.44 7.56
CA VAL A 587 10.58 33.16 8.46
C VAL A 587 10.05 34.46 9.04
N SER A 588 10.94 35.35 9.51
CA SER A 588 10.57 36.61 10.15
C SER A 588 9.69 37.49 9.26
N GLU A 589 10.02 37.57 7.98
CA GLU A 589 9.30 38.42 7.01
C GLU A 589 7.87 37.92 6.75
N ILE A 590 7.67 36.61 6.62
CA ILE A 590 6.36 36.02 6.34
C ILE A 590 5.51 35.99 7.60
N VAL A 591 6.07 35.45 8.70
CA VAL A 591 5.38 35.34 9.99
C VAL A 591 5.04 36.73 10.53
N GLY A 592 5.96 37.70 10.43
CA GLY A 592 5.73 39.09 10.85
C GLY A 592 4.54 39.77 10.17
N ARG A 593 4.21 39.39 8.93
CA ARG A 593 3.08 39.93 8.16
C ARG A 593 1.74 39.29 8.53
N ILE A 594 1.73 38.01 8.93
CA ILE A 594 0.49 37.24 9.18
C ILE A 594 0.18 37.01 10.66
N VAL A 595 1.10 37.25 11.60
CA VAL A 595 0.87 36.96 13.03
C VAL A 595 -0.31 37.70 13.62
N ASN A 596 -0.58 38.94 13.19
CA ASN A 596 -1.75 39.69 13.67
C ASN A 596 -3.07 39.04 13.24
N ASP A 597 -3.07 38.32 12.11
CA ASP A 597 -4.25 37.69 11.55
C ASP A 597 -4.67 36.45 12.34
N LEU A 598 -3.82 35.93 13.24
CA LEU A 598 -4.21 34.90 14.22
C LEU A 598 -5.28 35.40 15.21
N LYS A 599 -5.45 36.72 15.34
CA LYS A 599 -6.47 37.35 16.18
C LYS A 599 -7.67 37.89 15.39
N ASP A 600 -7.83 37.49 14.13
CA ASP A 600 -9.00 37.85 13.34
C ASP A 600 -10.29 37.16 13.85
N ASP A 601 -11.43 37.80 13.70
CA ASP A 601 -12.74 37.25 14.12
C ASP A 601 -13.14 35.99 13.33
N SER A 602 -12.59 35.81 12.11
CA SER A 602 -12.93 34.68 11.24
C SER A 602 -12.08 33.45 11.56
N GLU A 603 -12.69 32.41 12.12
CA GLU A 603 -12.03 31.14 12.43
C GLU A 603 -11.39 30.43 11.22
N PRO A 604 -12.04 30.32 10.04
CA PRO A 604 -11.39 29.76 8.85
C PRO A 604 -10.13 30.53 8.41
N TYR A 605 -10.12 31.84 8.63
CA TYR A 605 -8.97 32.68 8.31
C TYR A 605 -7.83 32.46 9.31
N ARG A 606 -8.13 32.42 10.62
CA ARG A 606 -7.14 32.05 11.66
C ARG A 606 -6.54 30.66 11.40
N LYS A 607 -7.35 29.70 10.96
CA LYS A 607 -6.89 28.36 10.56
C LYS A 607 -5.89 28.41 9.41
N MET A 608 -6.17 29.22 8.38
CA MET A 608 -5.26 29.41 7.23
C MET A 608 -3.92 30.00 7.65
N VAL A 609 -3.95 30.99 8.53
CA VAL A 609 -2.76 31.63 9.10
C VAL A 609 -1.97 30.60 9.89
N MET A 610 -2.63 29.84 10.77
CA MET A 610 -1.97 28.86 11.63
C MET A 610 -1.34 27.71 10.82
N GLU A 611 -2.03 27.18 9.80
CA GLU A 611 -1.45 26.16 8.91
C GLU A 611 -0.22 26.70 8.15
N THR A 612 -0.26 27.97 7.75
CA THR A 612 0.87 28.61 7.09
C THR A 612 2.05 28.74 8.05
N ILE A 613 1.84 29.24 9.26
CA ILE A 613 2.87 29.37 10.30
C ILE A 613 3.45 28.01 10.65
N GLN A 614 2.60 26.99 10.86
CA GLN A 614 3.01 25.61 11.11
C GLN A 614 3.97 25.12 10.02
N ASN A 615 3.56 25.20 8.75
CA ASN A 615 4.35 24.67 7.63
C ASN A 615 5.66 25.46 7.41
N VAL A 616 5.63 26.78 7.62
CA VAL A 616 6.83 27.64 7.53
C VAL A 616 7.84 27.27 8.61
N ILE A 617 7.41 27.19 9.87
CA ILE A 617 8.30 26.88 11.01
C ILE A 617 8.77 25.42 10.96
N GLN A 618 7.94 24.48 10.51
CA GLN A 618 8.36 23.09 10.33
C GLN A 618 9.46 22.95 9.28
N THR A 619 9.47 23.81 8.25
CA THR A 619 10.45 23.74 7.16
C THR A 619 11.74 24.48 7.49
N LEU A 620 11.65 25.65 8.12
CA LEU A 620 12.77 26.59 8.29
C LEU A 620 13.25 26.73 9.74
N GLY A 621 12.49 26.23 10.71
CA GLY A 621 12.73 26.45 12.14
C GLY A 621 12.26 27.82 12.64
N ALA A 622 12.62 28.14 13.88
CA ALA A 622 12.23 29.38 14.58
C ALA A 622 13.42 30.29 14.95
N SER A 623 14.62 30.04 14.39
CA SER A 623 15.83 30.80 14.73
C SER A 623 15.81 32.25 14.27
N ASP A 624 15.15 32.53 13.15
CA ASP A 624 15.01 33.87 12.54
C ASP A 624 13.95 34.75 13.24
N ILE A 625 13.25 34.24 14.25
CA ILE A 625 12.19 34.95 14.98
C ILE A 625 12.80 35.79 16.11
N ASP A 626 12.58 37.10 16.09
CA ASP A 626 12.96 38.04 17.15
C ASP A 626 12.04 37.95 18.38
N GLU A 627 12.48 38.46 19.53
CA GLU A 627 11.76 38.39 20.81
C GLU A 627 10.36 39.01 20.74
N ARG A 628 10.22 40.15 20.04
CA ARG A 628 8.92 40.81 19.87
C ARG A 628 7.96 40.01 18.99
N LEU A 629 8.47 39.38 17.94
CA LEU A 629 7.65 38.50 17.10
C LEU A 629 7.30 37.21 17.83
N GLU A 630 8.18 36.69 18.67
CA GLU A 630 7.92 35.55 19.55
C GLU A 630 6.75 35.84 20.51
N GLU A 631 6.76 36.97 21.22
CA GLU A 631 5.66 37.38 22.11
C GLU A 631 4.33 37.43 21.35
N ARG A 632 4.30 38.11 20.20
CA ARG A 632 3.10 38.27 19.38
C ARG A 632 2.61 36.94 18.81
N LEU A 633 3.53 36.06 18.43
CA LEU A 633 3.24 34.74 17.91
C LEU A 633 2.59 33.87 18.98
N LEU A 634 3.17 33.80 20.18
CA LEU A 634 2.63 32.99 21.27
C LEU A 634 1.28 33.53 21.78
N ASP A 635 1.15 34.85 21.92
CA ASP A 635 -0.12 35.50 22.28
C ASP A 635 -1.22 35.25 21.22
N GLY A 636 -0.89 35.39 19.93
CA GLY A 636 -1.79 35.06 18.82
C GLY A 636 -2.21 33.59 18.80
N ILE A 637 -1.26 32.67 19.03
CA ILE A 637 -1.53 31.23 19.08
C ILE A 637 -2.43 30.89 20.28
N ILE A 638 -2.14 31.41 21.48
CA ILE A 638 -2.95 31.18 22.68
C ILE A 638 -4.38 31.68 22.46
N TYR A 639 -4.54 32.89 21.91
CA TYR A 639 -5.86 33.44 21.58
C TYR A 639 -6.61 32.56 20.58
N SER A 640 -5.96 32.19 19.46
CA SER A 640 -6.58 31.33 18.44
C SER A 640 -6.90 29.92 18.94
N PHE A 641 -6.20 29.45 19.98
CA PHE A 641 -6.43 28.16 20.61
C PHE A 641 -7.57 28.18 21.64
N GLN A 642 -7.79 29.33 22.30
CA GLN A 642 -8.89 29.50 23.24
C GLN A 642 -10.24 29.68 22.54
N GLU A 643 -10.27 30.52 21.51
CA GLU A 643 -11.48 30.94 20.80
C GLU A 643 -11.93 29.96 19.69
N GLN A 644 -11.67 28.66 19.86
CA GLN A 644 -12.07 27.65 18.87
C GLN A 644 -13.53 27.25 19.06
N THR A 645 -14.33 27.38 18.01
CA THR A 645 -15.66 26.78 17.98
C THR A 645 -15.61 25.34 17.49
N THR A 646 -14.70 25.04 16.56
CA THR A 646 -14.46 23.70 16.04
C THR A 646 -13.06 23.21 16.40
N GLU A 647 -12.98 21.95 16.80
CA GLU A 647 -11.72 21.33 17.19
C GLU A 647 -10.93 20.92 15.96
N ASP A 648 -10.03 21.80 15.56
CA ASP A 648 -9.18 21.61 14.40
C ASP A 648 -7.80 21.07 14.80
N GLN A 649 -7.42 19.96 14.18
CA GLN A 649 -6.09 19.35 14.33
C GLN A 649 -4.96 20.31 13.93
N VAL A 650 -5.19 21.16 12.93
CA VAL A 650 -4.24 22.17 12.44
C VAL A 650 -3.79 23.12 13.55
N MET A 651 -4.71 23.55 14.41
CA MET A 651 -4.37 24.46 15.49
C MET A 651 -3.52 23.79 16.56
N LEU A 652 -3.82 22.52 16.86
CA LEU A 652 -3.05 21.70 17.79
C LEU A 652 -1.65 21.36 17.25
N ASP A 653 -1.56 21.02 15.96
CA ASP A 653 -0.32 20.79 15.21
C ASP A 653 0.54 22.03 15.16
N GLY A 654 -0.02 23.17 14.76
CA GLY A 654 0.70 24.44 14.75
C GLY A 654 1.21 24.84 16.14
N PHE A 655 0.40 24.67 17.20
CA PHE A 655 0.80 25.03 18.56
C PHE A 655 2.00 24.17 18.99
N GLY A 656 1.90 22.85 18.82
CA GLY A 656 2.97 21.92 19.16
C GLY A 656 4.25 22.18 18.36
N VAL A 657 4.14 22.41 17.05
CA VAL A 657 5.29 22.70 16.18
C VAL A 657 6.00 23.99 16.60
N VAL A 658 5.25 25.06 16.86
CA VAL A 658 5.83 26.36 17.26
C VAL A 658 6.56 26.22 18.60
N VAL A 659 5.94 25.60 19.60
CA VAL A 659 6.55 25.44 20.92
C VAL A 659 7.78 24.53 20.88
N ASN A 660 7.71 23.43 20.13
CA ASN A 660 8.86 22.54 19.93
C ASN A 660 10.01 23.23 19.18
N ALA A 661 9.70 24.11 18.22
CA ALA A 661 10.71 24.85 17.46
C ALA A 661 11.38 25.96 18.28
N LEU A 662 10.64 26.62 19.18
CA LEU A 662 11.18 27.64 20.09
C LEU A 662 11.98 27.01 21.26
N GLY A 663 11.62 25.80 21.69
CA GLY A 663 12.33 25.03 22.71
C GLY A 663 12.44 25.80 24.04
N ILE A 664 13.66 26.06 24.50
CA ILE A 664 13.96 26.72 25.79
C ILE A 664 13.38 28.15 25.84
N ARG A 665 13.24 28.83 24.69
CA ARG A 665 12.73 30.21 24.62
C ARG A 665 11.30 30.34 25.16
N VAL A 666 10.52 29.26 25.12
CA VAL A 666 9.11 29.25 25.58
C VAL A 666 8.98 29.35 27.11
N LYS A 667 10.09 29.20 27.87
CA LYS A 667 10.06 29.15 29.34
C LYS A 667 9.22 30.25 30.02
N PRO A 668 9.30 31.54 29.64
CA PRO A 668 8.49 32.60 30.27
C PRO A 668 6.98 32.41 30.08
N TYR A 669 6.57 31.76 29.00
CA TYR A 669 5.18 31.59 28.60
C TYR A 669 4.57 30.26 29.08
N LEU A 670 5.39 29.31 29.52
CA LEU A 670 4.94 27.97 29.93
C LEU A 670 3.87 28.02 31.03
N MET A 671 4.00 28.90 32.01
CA MET A 671 3.00 29.07 33.08
C MET A 671 1.62 29.41 32.52
N GLN A 672 1.57 30.35 31.56
CA GLN A 672 0.33 30.74 30.90
C GLN A 672 -0.23 29.59 30.06
N ILE A 673 0.62 28.92 29.26
CA ILE A 673 0.22 27.79 28.41
C ILE A 673 -0.38 26.66 29.26
N VAL A 674 0.29 26.26 30.35
CA VAL A 674 -0.19 25.21 31.26
C VAL A 674 -1.50 25.62 31.94
N SER A 675 -1.64 26.89 32.34
CA SER A 675 -2.91 27.39 32.90
C SER A 675 -4.07 27.27 31.90
N VAL A 676 -3.82 27.55 30.62
CA VAL A 676 -4.83 27.39 29.56
C VAL A 676 -5.16 25.92 29.33
N VAL A 677 -4.17 25.04 29.32
CA VAL A 677 -4.38 23.58 29.22
C VAL A 677 -5.24 23.07 30.36
N LEU A 678 -4.91 23.43 31.61
CA LEU A 678 -5.69 23.03 32.80
C LEU A 678 -7.13 23.54 32.73
N PHE A 679 -7.35 24.78 32.29
CA PHE A 679 -8.69 25.33 32.10
C PHE A 679 -9.48 24.54 31.04
N ARG A 680 -8.85 24.18 29.92
CA ARG A 680 -9.50 23.40 28.85
C ARG A 680 -9.74 21.94 29.25
N LEU A 681 -8.89 21.33 30.08
CA LEU A 681 -9.12 20.00 30.67
C LEU A 681 -10.35 19.97 31.60
N GLY A 682 -10.74 21.11 32.19
CA GLY A 682 -11.96 21.24 33.00
C GLY A 682 -13.22 21.60 32.21
N ASN A 683 -13.15 21.70 30.88
CA ASN A 683 -14.29 22.10 30.05
C ASN A 683 -15.34 20.98 30.00
N LYS A 684 -16.63 21.33 29.83
CA LYS A 684 -17.74 20.39 29.66
C LYS A 684 -17.62 19.55 28.40
N SER A 685 -17.10 20.10 27.31
CA SER A 685 -16.88 19.35 26.07
C SER A 685 -15.73 18.36 26.22
N ALA A 686 -16.02 17.06 26.09
CA ALA A 686 -15.02 15.98 26.11
C ALA A 686 -13.95 16.13 25.03
N LYS A 687 -14.36 16.76 23.95
CA LYS A 687 -13.65 16.92 22.69
C LYS A 687 -12.60 18.05 22.83
N VAL A 688 -12.92 19.09 23.62
CA VAL A 688 -11.96 20.10 24.12
C VAL A 688 -10.96 19.50 25.11
N ARG A 689 -11.43 18.63 26.03
CA ARG A 689 -10.53 17.92 26.96
C ARG A 689 -9.53 17.03 26.21
N GLN A 690 -9.98 16.38 25.14
CA GLN A 690 -9.13 15.57 24.27
C GLN A 690 -7.99 16.40 23.68
N GLN A 691 -8.30 17.54 23.07
CA GLN A 691 -7.30 18.42 22.46
C GLN A 691 -6.29 18.97 23.49
N ALA A 692 -6.75 19.23 24.72
CA ALA A 692 -5.86 19.67 25.81
C ALA A 692 -4.90 18.55 26.27
N ALA A 693 -5.38 17.31 26.34
CA ALA A 693 -4.53 16.14 26.62
C ALA A 693 -3.52 15.87 25.48
N ASP A 694 -3.97 15.96 24.22
CA ASP A 694 -3.09 15.81 23.05
C ASP A 694 -2.02 16.92 22.99
N LEU A 695 -2.37 18.15 23.39
CA LEU A 695 -1.39 19.24 23.51
C LEU A 695 -0.36 18.92 24.61
N THR A 696 -0.80 18.42 25.75
CA THR A 696 0.09 18.01 26.86
C THR A 696 1.10 16.96 26.42
N THR A 697 0.66 15.97 25.64
CA THR A 697 1.52 14.92 25.07
C THR A 697 2.68 15.52 24.26
N ARG A 698 2.42 16.60 23.50
CA ARG A 698 3.42 17.26 22.65
C ARG A 698 4.33 18.19 23.42
N LEU A 699 3.80 18.85 24.46
CA LEU A 699 4.54 19.82 25.27
C LEU A 699 5.44 19.15 26.34
N ALA A 700 5.18 17.89 26.71
CA ALA A 700 5.85 17.21 27.81
C ALA A 700 7.39 17.29 27.72
N VAL A 701 7.96 17.04 26.53
CA VAL A 701 9.41 17.07 26.30
C VAL A 701 9.97 18.50 26.49
N VAL A 702 9.29 19.52 25.95
CA VAL A 702 9.74 20.92 26.04
C VAL A 702 9.67 21.43 27.48
N ILE A 703 8.61 21.10 28.22
CA ILE A 703 8.47 21.51 29.63
C ILE A 703 9.64 20.97 30.47
N LYS A 704 10.07 19.71 30.23
CA LYS A 704 11.24 19.14 30.90
C LYS A 704 12.54 19.81 30.48
N GLN A 705 12.72 20.11 29.19
CA GLN A 705 13.89 20.86 28.72
C GLN A 705 14.00 22.24 29.36
N CYS A 706 12.87 22.88 29.70
CA CYS A 706 12.83 24.15 30.44
C CYS A 706 13.12 24.03 31.95
N GLY A 707 13.19 22.80 32.47
CA GLY A 707 13.45 22.49 33.88
C GLY A 707 12.23 22.54 34.80
N GLU A 708 11.01 22.65 34.25
CA GLU A 708 9.78 22.86 35.03
C GLU A 708 9.06 21.55 35.37
N ILE A 709 9.72 20.66 36.14
CA ILE A 709 9.16 19.35 36.54
C ILE A 709 7.90 19.51 37.41
N GLY A 710 7.83 20.57 38.23
CA GLY A 710 6.66 20.86 39.07
C GLY A 710 5.37 21.05 38.26
N LEU A 711 5.46 21.65 37.06
CA LEU A 711 4.31 21.80 36.16
C LEU A 711 3.88 20.47 35.55
N LEU A 712 4.83 19.60 35.21
CA LEU A 712 4.52 18.24 34.74
C LEU A 712 3.85 17.40 35.81
N ASN A 713 4.31 17.48 37.06
CA ASN A 713 3.69 16.77 38.18
C ASN A 713 2.26 17.28 38.44
N LYS A 714 2.04 18.60 38.37
CA LYS A 714 0.68 19.15 38.49
C LYS A 714 -0.24 18.68 37.36
N LEU A 715 0.25 18.63 36.13
CA LEU A 715 -0.50 18.08 34.99
C LEU A 715 -0.76 16.57 35.16
N GLY A 716 0.22 15.81 35.65
CA GLY A 716 0.11 14.38 35.92
C GLY A 716 -0.99 14.06 36.92
N VAL A 717 -1.06 14.78 38.04
CA VAL A 717 -2.12 14.59 39.05
C VAL A 717 -3.51 14.88 38.48
N VAL A 718 -3.68 15.97 37.71
CA VAL A 718 -4.98 16.31 37.11
C VAL A 718 -5.40 15.28 36.05
N LEU A 719 -4.48 14.82 35.21
CA LEU A 719 -4.76 13.77 34.22
C LEU A 719 -5.14 12.44 34.90
N PHE A 720 -4.46 12.09 35.99
CA PHE A 720 -4.75 10.90 36.78
C PHE A 720 -6.17 10.90 37.38
N GLU A 721 -6.60 12.03 37.94
CA GLU A 721 -7.97 12.21 38.44
C GLU A 721 -9.02 12.03 37.34
N GLN A 722 -8.66 12.33 36.08
CA GLN A 722 -9.52 12.20 34.91
C GLN A 722 -9.49 10.82 34.23
N LEU A 723 -8.77 9.82 34.76
CA LEU A 723 -8.77 8.44 34.23
C LEU A 723 -10.13 7.72 34.33
N GLY A 724 -11.14 8.35 34.94
CA GLY A 724 -12.53 7.91 34.95
C GLY A 724 -13.41 8.46 33.82
N GLU A 725 -12.83 9.06 32.79
CA GLU A 725 -13.55 9.68 31.67
C GLU A 725 -14.43 8.68 30.91
N GLU A 726 -15.69 9.06 30.64
CA GLU A 726 -16.68 8.22 29.96
C GLU A 726 -16.41 8.11 28.45
N TYR A 727 -15.88 9.17 27.85
CA TYR A 727 -15.61 9.25 26.43
C TYR A 727 -14.26 8.59 26.09
N PRO A 728 -14.24 7.53 25.27
CA PRO A 728 -13.04 6.72 25.07
C PRO A 728 -11.95 7.46 24.27
N ASP A 729 -12.30 8.35 23.34
CA ASP A 729 -11.31 9.13 22.58
C ASP A 729 -10.53 10.11 23.46
N THR A 730 -11.24 10.74 24.39
CA THR A 730 -10.68 11.63 25.40
C THR A 730 -9.83 10.84 26.38
N LEU A 731 -10.36 9.72 26.91
CA LEU A 731 -9.63 8.84 27.82
C LEU A 731 -8.32 8.33 27.21
N GLY A 732 -8.34 7.89 25.95
CA GLY A 732 -7.12 7.44 25.27
C GLY A 732 -6.06 8.54 25.13
N SER A 733 -6.49 9.80 24.95
CA SER A 733 -5.59 10.96 24.86
C SER A 733 -5.03 11.35 26.23
N ILE A 734 -5.84 11.24 27.29
CA ILE A 734 -5.41 11.44 28.69
C ILE A 734 -4.33 10.42 29.05
N ILE A 735 -4.55 9.13 28.75
CA ILE A 735 -3.57 8.06 29.02
C ILE A 735 -2.29 8.27 28.20
N ALA A 736 -2.40 8.72 26.95
CA ALA A 736 -1.24 9.05 26.13
C ALA A 736 -0.43 10.23 26.71
N ALA A 737 -1.11 11.26 27.21
CA ALA A 737 -0.49 12.39 27.88
C ALA A 737 0.22 11.97 29.17
N GLU A 738 -0.42 11.15 30.00
CA GLU A 738 0.19 10.58 31.20
C GLU A 738 1.41 9.72 30.87
N GLY A 739 1.35 8.91 29.81
CA GLY A 739 2.49 8.13 29.33
C GLY A 739 3.62 8.96 28.72
N ALA A 740 3.33 10.14 28.18
CA ALA A 740 4.35 11.09 27.74
C ALA A 740 5.04 11.76 28.94
N ILE A 741 4.28 12.13 29.97
CA ILE A 741 4.82 12.67 31.23
C ILE A 741 5.70 11.63 31.92
N ALA A 742 5.22 10.39 32.07
CA ALA A 742 5.96 9.28 32.69
C ALA A 742 7.32 9.04 32.01
N ASN A 743 7.36 9.13 30.68
CA ASN A 743 8.58 8.95 29.90
C ASN A 743 9.64 10.02 30.14
N VAL A 744 9.21 11.24 30.48
CA VAL A 744 10.04 12.44 30.53
C VAL A 744 10.45 12.79 31.96
N VAL A 745 9.55 12.64 32.93
CA VAL A 745 9.84 12.87 34.35
C VAL A 745 10.68 11.73 34.93
N GLY A 746 10.41 10.49 34.52
CA GLY A 746 10.99 9.28 35.12
C GLY A 746 10.07 8.69 36.20
N MET A 747 10.17 7.37 36.41
CA MET A 747 9.21 6.61 37.23
C MET A 747 9.32 6.88 38.74
N THR A 748 10.45 7.43 39.20
CA THR A 748 10.73 7.71 40.62
C THR A 748 10.19 9.08 41.07
N GLU A 749 10.23 10.08 40.20
CA GLU A 749 9.81 11.46 40.50
C GLU A 749 8.37 11.77 40.04
N MET A 750 7.74 10.83 39.34
CA MET A 750 6.38 10.99 38.82
C MET A 750 5.35 11.09 39.95
N GLN A 751 4.46 12.06 39.81
CA GLN A 751 3.24 12.19 40.63
C GLN A 751 2.02 12.13 39.69
N PRO A 752 1.08 11.19 39.89
CA PRO A 752 1.01 10.18 40.96
C PRO A 752 2.08 9.07 40.86
N PRO A 753 2.40 8.37 41.96
CA PRO A 753 3.33 7.24 41.94
C PRO A 753 2.81 6.09 41.06
N VAL A 754 3.74 5.39 40.40
CA VAL A 754 3.44 4.22 39.54
C VAL A 754 2.63 3.13 40.26
N LYS A 755 2.86 2.96 41.57
CA LYS A 755 2.14 1.99 42.42
C LYS A 755 0.63 2.25 42.49
N ASP A 756 0.21 3.51 42.38
CA ASP A 756 -1.20 3.90 42.42
C ASP A 756 -1.79 3.98 41.01
N LEU A 757 -0.96 4.33 40.03
CA LEU A 757 -1.34 4.41 38.62
C LEU A 757 -1.70 3.04 38.03
N LEU A 758 -0.84 2.04 38.20
CA LEU A 758 -1.01 0.75 37.51
C LEU A 758 -2.30 0.02 37.89
N PRO A 759 -2.69 -0.11 39.19
CA PRO A 759 -3.95 -0.76 39.55
C PRO A 759 -5.19 -0.05 39.01
N ARG A 760 -5.11 1.27 38.73
CA ARG A 760 -6.19 2.03 38.09
C ARG A 760 -6.24 1.78 36.57
N MET A 761 -5.10 1.51 35.95
CA MET A 761 -4.98 1.17 34.53
C MET A 761 -5.42 -0.26 34.21
N THR A 762 -5.23 -1.23 35.11
CA THR A 762 -5.59 -2.65 34.86
C THR A 762 -7.05 -2.80 34.41
N PRO A 763 -8.09 -2.28 35.10
CA PRO A 763 -9.47 -2.35 34.62
C PRO A 763 -9.71 -1.68 33.26
N ILE A 764 -8.94 -0.64 32.91
CA ILE A 764 -9.08 0.12 31.66
C ILE A 764 -8.66 -0.73 30.45
N LEU A 765 -7.77 -1.73 30.63
CA LEU A 765 -7.41 -2.67 29.56
C LEU A 765 -8.60 -3.44 28.98
N ARG A 766 -9.66 -3.63 29.77
CA ARG A 766 -10.90 -4.31 29.32
C ARG A 766 -11.79 -3.43 28.45
N ASN A 767 -11.47 -2.14 28.32
CA ASN A 767 -12.19 -1.24 27.43
C ASN A 767 -12.04 -1.76 25.99
N ARG A 768 -13.13 -1.77 25.22
CA ARG A 768 -13.15 -2.29 23.84
C ARG A 768 -12.59 -1.28 22.82
N HIS A 769 -12.47 -0.01 23.20
CA HIS A 769 -12.09 1.03 22.27
C HIS A 769 -10.61 0.97 21.91
N GLU A 770 -10.30 0.95 20.60
CA GLU A 770 -8.95 0.72 20.09
C GLU A 770 -7.93 1.74 20.59
N LYS A 771 -8.28 3.03 20.61
CA LYS A 771 -7.39 4.10 21.07
C LYS A 771 -7.02 3.96 22.56
N VAL A 772 -7.99 3.55 23.39
CA VAL A 772 -7.78 3.35 24.83
C VAL A 772 -6.90 2.13 25.08
N GLN A 773 -7.18 1.02 24.40
CA GLN A 773 -6.37 -0.20 24.50
C GLN A 773 -4.92 0.08 24.11
N GLU A 774 -4.69 0.72 22.96
CA GLU A 774 -3.34 1.03 22.50
C GLU A 774 -2.57 1.95 23.47
N ALA A 775 -3.20 3.03 23.94
CA ALA A 775 -2.58 3.94 24.89
C ALA A 775 -2.27 3.24 26.22
N SER A 776 -3.21 2.44 26.73
CA SER A 776 -3.06 1.71 28.00
C SER A 776 -1.95 0.68 27.94
N ILE A 777 -1.90 -0.14 26.89
CA ILE A 777 -0.87 -1.17 26.72
C ILE A 777 0.51 -0.53 26.57
N ASN A 778 0.63 0.57 25.84
CA ASN A 778 1.89 1.30 25.69
C ASN A 778 2.37 1.90 27.01
N LEU A 779 1.48 2.47 27.81
CA LEU A 779 1.82 2.97 29.15
C LEU A 779 2.29 1.84 30.07
N ILE A 780 1.53 0.74 30.14
CA ILE A 780 1.88 -0.42 30.96
C ILE A 780 3.21 -1.05 30.52
N GLY A 781 3.46 -1.16 29.21
CA GLY A 781 4.73 -1.65 28.67
C GLY A 781 5.91 -0.77 29.08
N ARG A 782 5.75 0.55 29.07
CA ARG A 782 6.78 1.50 29.54
C ARG A 782 7.03 1.39 31.04
N ILE A 783 5.97 1.17 31.83
CA ILE A 783 6.08 0.92 33.26
C ILE A 783 6.82 -0.40 33.51
N ALA A 784 6.52 -1.46 32.74
CA ALA A 784 7.19 -2.74 32.85
C ALA A 784 8.69 -2.65 32.52
N ASP A 785 9.08 -1.81 31.56
CA ASP A 785 10.50 -1.65 31.19
C ASP A 785 11.30 -0.81 32.21
N ARG A 786 10.71 0.29 32.72
CA ARG A 786 11.45 1.29 33.52
C ARG A 786 11.12 1.33 35.02
N GLY A 787 9.99 0.77 35.44
CA GLY A 787 9.43 0.94 36.79
C GLY A 787 8.90 -0.35 37.40
N ALA A 788 9.37 -1.52 36.93
CA ALA A 788 8.86 -2.82 37.35
C ALA A 788 8.99 -3.10 38.85
N GLU A 789 10.05 -2.58 39.46
CA GLU A 789 10.37 -2.78 40.88
C GLU A 789 9.32 -2.18 41.82
N HIS A 790 8.57 -1.18 41.36
CA HIS A 790 7.55 -0.51 42.17
C HIS A 790 6.22 -1.28 42.25
N VAL A 791 6.10 -2.39 41.51
CA VAL A 791 4.85 -3.14 41.31
C VAL A 791 5.04 -4.60 41.73
N PRO A 792 4.12 -5.18 42.52
CA PRO A 792 4.23 -6.58 42.92
C PRO A 792 4.01 -7.55 41.74
N ALA A 793 4.76 -8.66 41.73
CA ALA A 793 4.68 -9.73 40.73
C ALA A 793 3.25 -10.24 40.43
N ARG A 794 2.38 -10.26 41.44
CA ARG A 794 0.98 -10.69 41.29
C ARG A 794 0.18 -9.79 40.34
N GLU A 795 0.44 -8.48 40.35
CA GLU A 795 -0.24 -7.55 39.46
C GLU A 795 0.27 -7.72 38.02
N TRP A 796 1.56 -7.98 37.83
CA TRP A 796 2.12 -8.33 36.53
C TRP A 796 1.49 -9.58 35.93
N MET A 797 1.27 -10.63 36.74
CA MET A 797 0.55 -11.82 36.28
C MET A 797 -0.90 -11.54 35.89
N ARG A 798 -1.61 -10.69 36.64
CA ARG A 798 -2.97 -10.27 36.29
C ARG A 798 -2.99 -9.55 34.93
N ILE A 799 -2.05 -8.64 34.72
CA ILE A 799 -1.89 -7.92 33.44
C ILE A 799 -1.58 -8.90 32.31
N CYS A 800 -0.71 -9.90 32.51
CA CYS A 800 -0.44 -10.93 31.50
C CYS A 800 -1.72 -11.66 31.04
N PHE A 801 -2.62 -12.01 31.96
CA PHE A 801 -3.90 -12.63 31.61
C PHE A 801 -4.82 -11.67 30.84
N GLU A 802 -4.88 -10.40 31.22
CA GLU A 802 -5.70 -9.42 30.50
C GLU A 802 -5.12 -9.06 29.12
N LEU A 803 -3.79 -9.02 28.97
CA LEU A 803 -3.11 -8.80 27.68
C LEU A 803 -3.32 -9.97 26.71
N LEU A 804 -3.52 -11.19 27.19
CA LEU A 804 -3.74 -12.37 26.36
C LEU A 804 -5.01 -12.24 25.51
N ASP A 805 -6.09 -11.70 26.08
CA ASP A 805 -7.32 -11.43 25.34
C ASP A 805 -7.10 -10.32 24.29
N LEU A 806 -6.24 -9.34 24.58
CA LEU A 806 -5.91 -8.24 23.67
C LEU A 806 -5.05 -8.67 22.47
N LEU A 807 -4.42 -9.85 22.54
CA LEU A 807 -3.77 -10.47 21.36
C LEU A 807 -4.78 -10.77 20.24
N LYS A 808 -6.08 -10.85 20.55
CA LYS A 808 -7.15 -11.04 19.55
C LYS A 808 -7.63 -9.75 18.89
N ALA A 809 -7.14 -8.58 19.31
CA ALA A 809 -7.55 -7.30 18.75
C ALA A 809 -7.39 -7.26 17.22
N HIS A 810 -8.32 -6.64 16.49
CA HIS A 810 -8.25 -6.56 15.03
C HIS A 810 -7.13 -5.62 14.54
N LYS A 811 -6.86 -4.54 15.27
CA LYS A 811 -5.79 -3.59 14.96
C LYS A 811 -4.41 -4.20 15.20
N LYS A 812 -3.54 -4.15 14.19
CA LYS A 812 -2.16 -4.67 14.26
C LYS A 812 -1.33 -3.93 15.32
N ALA A 813 -1.54 -2.63 15.48
CA ALA A 813 -0.81 -1.80 16.46
C ALA A 813 -1.03 -2.31 17.90
N ILE A 814 -2.28 -2.59 18.27
CA ILE A 814 -2.63 -3.14 19.60
C ILE A 814 -1.97 -4.49 19.83
N ARG A 815 -2.07 -5.40 18.85
CA ARG A 815 -1.40 -6.71 18.95
C ARG A 815 0.11 -6.56 19.12
N ARG A 816 0.76 -5.68 18.35
CA ARG A 816 2.21 -5.43 18.47
C ARG A 816 2.58 -4.86 19.83
N ALA A 817 1.83 -3.87 20.32
CA ALA A 817 2.03 -3.28 21.63
C ALA A 817 1.89 -4.34 22.75
N ALA A 818 0.87 -5.20 22.67
CA ALA A 818 0.64 -6.26 23.65
C ALA A 818 1.79 -7.27 23.67
N VAL A 819 2.26 -7.71 22.51
CA VAL A 819 3.37 -8.67 22.39
C VAL A 819 4.69 -8.06 22.90
N ASN A 820 4.96 -6.78 22.63
CA ASN A 820 6.12 -6.08 23.22
C ASN A 820 6.02 -5.99 24.74
N SER A 821 4.83 -5.67 25.27
CA SER A 821 4.59 -5.61 26.72
C SER A 821 4.77 -6.97 27.40
N PHE A 822 4.41 -8.09 26.75
CA PHE A 822 4.75 -9.43 27.24
C PHE A 822 6.25 -9.64 27.39
N GLY A 823 7.05 -9.17 26.43
CA GLY A 823 8.52 -9.23 26.50
C GLY A 823 9.08 -8.46 27.69
N TYR A 824 8.59 -7.24 27.94
CA TYR A 824 8.99 -6.43 29.09
C TYR A 824 8.56 -7.03 30.43
N ILE A 825 7.36 -7.60 30.51
CA ILE A 825 6.88 -8.28 31.73
C ILE A 825 7.65 -9.58 31.98
N ALA A 826 7.97 -10.35 30.94
CA ALA A 826 8.75 -11.57 31.09
C ALA A 826 10.18 -11.31 31.60
N LYS A 827 10.79 -10.19 31.21
CA LYS A 827 12.10 -9.75 31.71
C LYS A 827 12.10 -9.49 33.22
N THR A 828 10.98 -9.08 33.80
CA THR A 828 10.88 -8.65 35.20
C THR A 828 10.38 -9.76 36.12
N LEU A 829 9.38 -10.53 35.69
CA LEU A 829 8.83 -11.64 36.45
C LEU A 829 9.66 -12.93 36.29
N GLY A 830 10.22 -13.13 35.10
CA GLY A 830 10.83 -14.38 34.67
C GLY A 830 10.01 -15.08 33.58
N PRO A 831 10.65 -15.77 32.62
CA PRO A 831 9.99 -16.33 31.45
C PRO A 831 9.07 -17.51 31.75
N GLN A 832 9.34 -18.32 32.80
CA GLN A 832 8.62 -19.57 33.05
C GLN A 832 7.13 -19.35 33.34
N ASP A 833 6.80 -18.38 34.19
CA ASP A 833 5.42 -18.08 34.56
C ASP A 833 4.62 -17.57 33.36
N VAL A 834 5.22 -16.68 32.55
CA VAL A 834 4.59 -16.12 31.34
C VAL A 834 4.42 -17.20 30.25
N LEU A 835 5.42 -18.05 30.05
CA LEU A 835 5.36 -19.14 29.06
C LEU A 835 4.27 -20.14 29.40
N SER A 836 4.07 -20.48 30.68
CA SER A 836 3.02 -21.42 31.09
C SER A 836 1.61 -20.95 30.65
N VAL A 837 1.35 -19.65 30.76
CA VAL A 837 0.10 -19.02 30.33
C VAL A 837 -0.04 -19.04 28.82
N LEU A 838 1.02 -18.69 28.08
CA LEU A 838 1.02 -18.63 26.62
C LEU A 838 0.89 -20.03 25.98
N LEU A 839 1.57 -21.03 26.52
CA LEU A 839 1.52 -22.42 26.05
C LEU A 839 0.15 -23.05 26.31
N THR A 840 -0.47 -22.79 27.46
CA THR A 840 -1.84 -23.22 27.73
C THR A 840 -2.83 -22.66 26.70
N ASN A 841 -2.60 -21.43 26.22
CA ASN A 841 -3.44 -20.80 25.21
C ASN A 841 -3.33 -21.44 23.81
N LEU A 842 -2.31 -22.27 23.55
CA LEU A 842 -2.18 -22.99 22.27
C LEU A 842 -3.26 -24.05 22.07
N ARG A 843 -3.97 -24.46 23.14
CA ARG A 843 -5.11 -25.39 23.11
C ARG A 843 -6.41 -24.73 22.63
N VAL A 844 -6.45 -23.39 22.53
CA VAL A 844 -7.64 -22.67 22.07
C VAL A 844 -7.88 -22.95 20.59
N GLN A 845 -9.13 -23.29 20.22
CA GLN A 845 -9.47 -23.64 18.83
C GLN A 845 -9.24 -22.50 17.84
N GLU A 846 -9.50 -21.26 18.28
CA GLU A 846 -9.38 -20.05 17.47
C GLU A 846 -7.96 -19.84 16.94
N ARG A 847 -7.81 -19.85 15.60
CA ARG A 847 -6.50 -19.73 14.93
C ARG A 847 -5.78 -18.43 15.28
N GLN A 848 -6.49 -17.29 15.35
CA GLN A 848 -5.87 -15.99 15.60
C GLN A 848 -5.25 -15.94 17.00
N SER A 849 -5.96 -16.42 18.01
CA SER A 849 -5.46 -16.53 19.39
C SER A 849 -4.16 -17.34 19.45
N ARG A 850 -4.14 -18.51 18.81
CA ARG A 850 -2.95 -19.36 18.76
C ARG A 850 -1.77 -18.67 18.07
N VAL A 851 -1.98 -18.07 16.90
CA VAL A 851 -0.90 -17.38 16.17
C VAL A 851 -0.32 -16.23 17.00
N CYS A 852 -1.14 -15.45 17.68
CA CYS A 852 -0.61 -14.34 18.47
C CYS A 852 0.13 -14.83 19.72
N SER A 853 -0.31 -15.93 20.36
CA SER A 853 0.46 -16.59 21.41
C SER A 853 1.80 -17.13 20.92
N THR A 854 1.88 -17.66 19.69
CA THR A 854 3.17 -18.10 19.11
C THR A 854 4.14 -16.95 18.89
N VAL A 855 3.66 -15.77 18.49
CA VAL A 855 4.49 -14.57 18.36
C VAL A 855 4.91 -14.05 19.74
N ALA A 856 4.02 -14.09 20.74
CA ALA A 856 4.36 -13.71 22.12
C ALA A 856 5.45 -14.63 22.71
N ILE A 857 5.37 -15.94 22.48
CA ILE A 857 6.42 -16.89 22.90
C ILE A 857 7.76 -16.53 22.25
N ALA A 858 7.77 -16.14 20.98
CA ALA A 858 9.00 -15.73 20.29
C ALA A 858 9.62 -14.45 20.87
N ILE A 859 8.81 -13.44 21.19
CA ILE A 859 9.32 -12.23 21.86
C ILE A 859 9.87 -12.55 23.25
N VAL A 860 9.20 -13.42 24.02
CA VAL A 860 9.71 -13.88 25.31
C VAL A 860 11.05 -14.61 25.16
N ALA A 861 11.21 -15.41 24.09
CA ALA A 861 12.48 -16.08 23.79
C ALA A 861 13.59 -15.11 23.37
N GLU A 862 13.25 -14.05 22.64
CA GLU A 862 14.19 -12.98 22.28
C GLU A 862 14.66 -12.19 23.51
N THR A 863 13.74 -11.81 24.40
CA THR A 863 14.07 -10.97 25.57
C THR A 863 14.72 -11.72 26.72
N CYS A 864 14.27 -12.96 26.99
CA CYS A 864 14.75 -13.77 28.12
C CYS A 864 15.78 -14.84 27.71
N GLY A 865 16.02 -15.00 26.41
CA GLY A 865 16.95 -15.98 25.84
C GLY A 865 16.27 -17.30 25.46
N PRO A 866 16.63 -17.92 24.31
CA PRO A 866 15.95 -19.11 23.80
C PRO A 866 16.11 -20.35 24.66
N PHE A 867 17.17 -20.41 25.49
CA PHE A 867 17.48 -21.55 26.35
C PHE A 867 16.35 -21.90 27.34
N THR A 868 15.53 -20.92 27.73
CA THR A 868 14.40 -21.15 28.64
C THR A 868 13.13 -21.58 27.89
N CYS A 869 12.91 -21.03 26.70
CA CYS A 869 11.70 -21.22 25.92
C CYS A 869 11.71 -22.51 25.10
N ILE A 870 12.83 -22.84 24.43
CA ILE A 870 12.91 -23.99 23.52
C ILE A 870 12.59 -25.32 24.25
N PRO A 871 13.15 -25.62 25.44
CA PRO A 871 12.82 -26.85 26.16
C PRO A 871 11.33 -26.96 26.53
N ALA A 872 10.71 -25.83 26.91
CA ALA A 872 9.28 -25.79 27.23
C ALA A 872 8.41 -26.06 25.98
N ILE A 873 8.76 -25.45 24.84
CA ILE A 873 8.07 -25.68 23.57
C ILE A 873 8.22 -27.14 23.11
N LEU A 874 9.43 -27.70 23.20
CA LEU A 874 9.69 -29.09 22.84
C LEU A 874 8.94 -30.09 23.74
N THR A 875 8.74 -29.73 25.01
CA THR A 875 7.93 -30.53 25.94
C THR A 875 6.46 -30.52 25.55
N GLU A 876 5.89 -29.35 25.24
CA GLU A 876 4.50 -29.23 24.77
C GLU A 876 4.26 -29.87 23.40
N TYR A 877 5.26 -29.91 22.52
CA TYR A 877 5.16 -30.60 21.22
C TYR A 877 4.89 -32.11 21.39
N ARG A 878 5.27 -32.72 22.51
CA ARG A 878 5.00 -34.15 22.79
C ARG A 878 3.53 -34.44 23.03
N THR A 879 2.68 -33.42 23.18
CA THR A 879 1.24 -33.61 23.33
C THR A 879 0.61 -34.15 22.05
N ALA A 880 -0.37 -35.04 22.17
CA ALA A 880 -1.04 -35.66 21.02
C ALA A 880 -1.94 -34.69 20.24
N GLU A 881 -2.21 -33.49 20.78
CA GLU A 881 -3.12 -32.54 20.15
C GLU A 881 -2.46 -31.83 18.95
N LEU A 882 -3.00 -32.08 17.75
CA LEU A 882 -2.48 -31.52 16.48
C LEU A 882 -2.38 -29.99 16.49
N ASN A 883 -3.34 -29.32 17.15
CA ASN A 883 -3.37 -27.87 17.26
C ASN A 883 -2.19 -27.31 18.06
N VAL A 884 -1.81 -28.00 19.13
CA VAL A 884 -0.69 -27.64 20.00
C VAL A 884 0.62 -27.93 19.29
N ARG A 885 0.77 -29.09 18.63
CA ARG A 885 1.94 -29.42 17.78
C ARG A 885 2.16 -28.36 16.70
N THR A 886 1.10 -28.00 15.98
CA THR A 886 1.15 -26.93 14.96
C THR A 886 1.49 -25.57 15.57
N GLY A 887 0.98 -25.28 16.77
CA GLY A 887 1.30 -24.06 17.53
C GLY A 887 2.78 -24.00 17.91
N CYS A 888 3.34 -25.09 18.43
CA CYS A 888 4.74 -25.20 18.80
C CYS A 888 5.67 -25.03 17.58
N LEU A 889 5.34 -25.65 16.44
CA LEU A 889 6.08 -25.46 15.18
C LEU A 889 6.08 -23.99 14.75
N LYS A 890 4.91 -23.33 14.79
CA LYS A 890 4.80 -21.90 14.46
C LYS A 890 5.54 -21.00 15.44
N ALA A 891 5.51 -21.31 16.74
CA ALA A 891 6.29 -20.60 17.74
C ALA A 891 7.78 -20.69 17.40
N LEU A 892 8.27 -21.88 17.08
CA LEU A 892 9.67 -22.06 16.70
C LEU A 892 10.03 -21.36 15.39
N THR A 893 9.10 -21.26 14.44
CA THR A 893 9.31 -20.45 13.23
C THR A 893 9.68 -19.01 13.59
N PHE A 894 8.88 -18.37 14.45
CA PHE A 894 9.13 -17.00 14.89
C PHE A 894 10.34 -16.88 15.83
N VAL A 895 10.57 -17.87 16.71
CA VAL A 895 11.74 -17.89 17.59
C VAL A 895 13.03 -17.87 16.75
N PHE A 896 13.18 -18.76 15.78
CA PHE A 896 14.39 -18.79 14.96
C PHE A 896 14.52 -17.59 14.01
N GLU A 897 13.39 -17.00 13.58
CA GLU A 897 13.41 -15.74 12.84
C GLU A 897 13.94 -14.57 13.69
N TYR A 898 13.48 -14.44 14.94
CA TYR A 898 13.83 -13.30 15.81
C TYR A 898 15.21 -13.44 16.45
N VAL A 899 15.60 -14.66 16.79
CA VAL A 899 16.88 -14.97 17.45
C VAL A 899 18.07 -14.88 16.47
N GLY A 900 17.84 -15.17 15.18
CA GLY A 900 18.84 -15.02 14.13
C GLY A 900 20.10 -15.88 14.39
N PRO A 901 21.30 -15.30 14.57
CA PRO A 901 22.55 -16.07 14.73
C PRO A 901 22.63 -16.99 15.94
N GLN A 902 21.91 -16.69 17.04
CA GLN A 902 21.99 -17.57 18.24
C GLN A 902 21.33 -18.93 17.99
N SER A 903 20.63 -19.10 16.86
CA SER A 903 20.05 -20.36 16.42
C SER A 903 21.10 -21.49 16.28
N ALA A 904 22.37 -21.16 16.06
CA ALA A 904 23.45 -22.15 15.91
C ALA A 904 23.58 -23.06 17.13
N TYR A 905 23.39 -22.52 18.34
CA TYR A 905 23.49 -23.30 19.58
C TYR A 905 22.32 -24.28 19.78
N TYR A 906 21.24 -24.12 19.03
CA TYR A 906 19.99 -24.86 19.21
C TYR A 906 19.59 -25.71 18.01
N ALA A 907 20.30 -25.61 16.89
CA ALA A 907 20.01 -26.35 15.66
C ALA A 907 19.88 -27.86 15.97
N ASP A 908 20.91 -28.44 16.59
CA ASP A 908 20.96 -29.88 16.90
C ASP A 908 19.89 -30.31 17.90
N SER A 909 19.48 -29.42 18.81
CA SER A 909 18.43 -29.70 19.79
C SER A 909 17.04 -29.84 19.15
N VAL A 910 16.85 -29.26 17.96
CA VAL A 910 15.54 -29.19 17.28
C VAL A 910 15.44 -30.16 16.08
N VAL A 911 16.56 -30.69 15.60
CA VAL A 911 16.61 -31.64 14.45
C VAL A 911 15.63 -32.81 14.61
N THR A 912 15.64 -33.49 15.76
CA THR A 912 14.77 -34.68 15.99
C THR A 912 13.27 -34.36 15.94
N MET A 913 12.88 -33.14 16.31
CA MET A 913 11.50 -32.70 16.20
C MET A 913 11.14 -32.31 14.76
N LEU A 914 12.06 -31.68 14.03
CA LEU A 914 11.88 -31.38 12.62
C LEU A 914 11.80 -32.66 11.75
N GLU A 915 12.51 -33.72 12.14
CA GLU A 915 12.37 -35.04 11.51
C GLU A 915 10.93 -35.55 11.57
N ASP A 916 10.32 -35.54 12.76
CA ASP A 916 8.92 -35.92 12.96
C ASP A 916 7.99 -35.03 12.12
N ALA A 917 8.18 -33.71 12.16
CA ALA A 917 7.31 -32.77 11.47
C ALA A 917 7.43 -32.79 9.93
N LEU A 918 8.63 -33.04 9.38
CA LEU A 918 8.87 -33.14 7.93
C LEU A 918 8.43 -34.48 7.34
N THR A 919 8.39 -35.53 8.16
CA THR A 919 7.92 -36.87 7.77
C THR A 919 6.43 -37.11 8.06
N ASP A 920 5.77 -36.22 8.81
CA ASP A 920 4.35 -36.29 9.12
C ASP A 920 3.50 -36.32 7.83
N ARG A 921 2.36 -37.02 7.88
CA ARG A 921 1.38 -37.11 6.80
C ARG A 921 0.70 -35.77 6.54
N ASP A 922 0.55 -34.93 7.56
CA ASP A 922 -0.11 -33.64 7.41
C ASP A 922 0.73 -32.62 6.63
N HIS A 923 0.14 -32.06 5.57
CA HIS A 923 0.77 -31.04 4.73
C HIS A 923 1.12 -29.76 5.52
N VAL A 924 0.36 -29.42 6.57
CA VAL A 924 0.60 -28.20 7.37
C VAL A 924 1.86 -28.34 8.22
N HIS A 925 2.14 -29.55 8.71
CA HIS A 925 3.36 -29.84 9.47
C HIS A 925 4.59 -29.72 8.58
N ARG A 926 4.57 -30.38 7.40
CA ARG A 926 5.65 -30.26 6.41
C ARG A 926 5.87 -28.83 5.93
N GLN A 927 4.78 -28.08 5.70
CA GLN A 927 4.86 -26.66 5.35
C GLN A 927 5.57 -25.88 6.46
N THR A 928 5.07 -25.96 7.70
CA THR A 928 5.59 -25.15 8.81
C THR A 928 7.02 -25.53 9.16
N ALA A 929 7.34 -26.82 9.15
CA ALA A 929 8.70 -27.31 9.36
C ALA A 929 9.66 -26.82 8.28
N SER A 930 9.24 -26.79 7.00
CA SER A 930 10.05 -26.21 5.92
C SER A 930 10.33 -24.72 6.16
N VAL A 931 9.36 -23.96 6.70
CA VAL A 931 9.60 -22.56 7.08
C VAL A 931 10.57 -22.45 8.26
N ILE A 932 10.50 -23.33 9.27
CA ILE A 932 11.50 -23.37 10.35
C ILE A 932 12.89 -23.62 9.77
N VAL A 933 13.02 -24.61 8.88
CA VAL A 933 14.27 -24.94 8.19
C VAL A 933 14.82 -23.74 7.42
N LYS A 934 13.96 -22.98 6.73
CA LYS A 934 14.35 -21.73 6.06
C LYS A 934 15.00 -20.74 7.02
N HIS A 935 14.33 -20.41 8.14
CA HIS A 935 14.86 -19.43 9.10
C HIS A 935 16.11 -19.94 9.81
N LEU A 936 16.15 -21.23 10.14
CA LEU A 936 17.31 -21.87 10.75
C LEU A 936 18.52 -21.81 9.80
N ALA A 937 18.36 -22.23 8.54
CA ALA A 937 19.43 -22.21 7.54
C ALA A 937 19.98 -20.79 7.28
N LEU A 938 19.10 -19.78 7.22
CA LEU A 938 19.54 -18.38 7.08
C LEU A 938 20.23 -17.86 8.35
N GLY A 939 19.76 -18.26 9.54
CA GLY A 939 20.34 -17.83 10.82
C GLY A 939 21.69 -18.48 11.13
N VAL A 940 21.93 -19.71 10.66
CA VAL A 940 23.16 -20.49 10.93
C VAL A 940 24.18 -20.48 9.79
N ALA A 941 23.92 -19.75 8.71
CA ALA A 941 24.83 -19.65 7.58
C ALA A 941 26.23 -19.17 8.03
N GLY A 942 27.27 -19.97 7.75
CA GLY A 942 28.66 -19.67 8.12
C GLY A 942 29.03 -19.94 9.58
N LEU A 943 28.15 -20.57 10.37
CA LEU A 943 28.39 -20.89 11.79
C LEU A 943 28.75 -22.38 12.06
N GLY A 944 29.02 -23.16 11.01
CA GLY A 944 29.48 -24.56 11.14
C GLY A 944 28.38 -25.58 11.43
N CYS A 945 27.10 -25.26 11.18
CA CYS A 945 25.96 -26.19 11.33
C CYS A 945 25.58 -26.91 10.02
N GLU A 946 26.53 -27.10 9.11
CA GLU A 946 26.30 -27.62 7.76
C GLU A 946 25.80 -29.07 7.78
N ASP A 947 26.32 -29.91 8.68
CA ASP A 947 25.93 -31.32 8.82
C ASP A 947 24.43 -31.46 9.14
N SER A 948 23.97 -30.70 10.14
CA SER A 948 22.56 -30.68 10.57
C SER A 948 21.65 -30.12 9.47
N MET A 949 22.12 -29.12 8.72
CA MET A 949 21.35 -28.57 7.59
C MET A 949 21.31 -29.55 6.40
N LEU A 950 22.38 -30.29 6.12
CA LEU A 950 22.41 -31.31 5.08
C LEU A 950 21.43 -32.45 5.39
N HIS A 951 21.36 -32.86 6.65
CA HIS A 951 20.38 -33.83 7.09
C HIS A 951 18.93 -33.35 6.89
N LEU A 952 18.63 -32.10 7.30
CA LEU A 952 17.31 -31.51 7.08
C LEU A 952 16.98 -31.36 5.58
N MET A 953 17.98 -31.06 4.74
CA MET A 953 17.83 -30.99 3.29
C MET A 953 17.35 -32.32 2.69
N ASN A 954 17.86 -33.45 3.18
CA ASN A 954 17.41 -34.78 2.75
C ASN A 954 15.93 -35.03 3.05
N LEU A 955 15.40 -34.44 4.11
CA LEU A 955 13.99 -34.57 4.52
C LEU A 955 13.08 -33.57 3.81
N VAL A 956 13.59 -32.39 3.45
CA VAL A 956 12.85 -31.38 2.68
C VAL A 956 12.75 -31.77 1.20
N TRP A 957 13.81 -32.36 0.63
CA TRP A 957 13.91 -32.62 -0.82
C TRP A 957 12.75 -33.42 -1.43
N PRO A 958 12.24 -34.52 -0.81
CA PRO A 958 11.11 -35.27 -1.36
C PRO A 958 9.84 -34.44 -1.53
N ASN A 959 9.68 -33.36 -0.77
CA ASN A 959 8.50 -32.49 -0.81
C ASN A 959 8.48 -31.53 -2.02
N CYS A 960 9.51 -31.53 -2.89
CA CYS A 960 9.56 -30.69 -4.08
C CYS A 960 8.47 -31.01 -5.14
N PHE A 961 7.82 -32.17 -5.04
CA PHE A 961 6.74 -32.58 -5.93
C PHE A 961 5.34 -32.26 -5.40
N GLU A 962 5.24 -31.57 -4.26
CA GLU A 962 3.95 -31.14 -3.72
C GLU A 962 3.25 -30.15 -4.65
N THR A 963 1.93 -30.31 -4.77
CA THR A 963 1.11 -29.50 -5.69
C THR A 963 0.45 -28.32 -5.00
N SER A 964 0.32 -28.37 -3.68
CA SER A 964 -0.29 -27.31 -2.89
C SER A 964 0.59 -26.05 -2.93
N PRO A 965 0.07 -24.89 -3.38
CA PRO A 965 0.85 -23.66 -3.53
C PRO A 965 1.55 -23.19 -2.24
N HIS A 966 0.93 -23.43 -1.08
CA HIS A 966 1.50 -23.01 0.21
C HIS A 966 2.65 -23.90 0.67
N VAL A 967 2.54 -25.22 0.44
CA VAL A 967 3.58 -26.19 0.81
C VAL A 967 4.76 -26.04 -0.14
N ILE A 968 4.50 -26.02 -1.46
CA ILE A 968 5.58 -25.90 -2.45
C ILE A 968 6.31 -24.57 -2.33
N GLY A 969 5.61 -23.47 -2.01
CA GLY A 969 6.24 -22.19 -1.72
C GLY A 969 7.19 -22.29 -0.52
N ALA A 970 6.74 -22.87 0.60
CA ALA A 970 7.58 -23.05 1.79
C ALA A 970 8.77 -23.97 1.56
N VAL A 971 8.59 -25.07 0.80
CA VAL A 971 9.66 -26.01 0.44
C VAL A 971 10.69 -25.36 -0.48
N MET A 972 10.24 -24.61 -1.50
CA MET A 972 11.12 -23.89 -2.41
C MET A 972 11.93 -22.81 -1.68
N ASP A 973 11.29 -22.07 -0.77
CA ASP A 973 11.96 -21.10 0.08
C ASP A 973 13.01 -21.76 1.00
N ALA A 974 12.70 -22.94 1.55
CA ALA A 974 13.65 -23.69 2.38
C ALA A 974 14.85 -24.16 1.57
N ILE A 975 14.62 -24.70 0.36
CA ILE A 975 15.69 -25.12 -0.57
C ILE A 975 16.56 -23.92 -0.96
N GLU A 976 15.95 -22.76 -1.22
CA GLU A 976 16.71 -21.54 -1.52
C GLU A 976 17.53 -21.06 -0.31
N ALA A 977 16.99 -21.13 0.91
CA ALA A 977 17.74 -20.81 2.11
C ALA A 977 18.93 -21.77 2.32
N MET A 978 18.75 -23.06 2.03
CA MET A 978 19.82 -24.06 2.11
C MET A 978 20.98 -23.75 1.15
N ARG A 979 20.74 -23.07 0.02
CA ARG A 979 21.82 -22.57 -0.86
C ARG A 979 22.83 -21.71 -0.10
N VAL A 980 22.34 -20.87 0.81
CA VAL A 980 23.17 -19.92 1.55
C VAL A 980 23.97 -20.64 2.65
N CYS A 981 23.38 -21.65 3.30
CA CYS A 981 24.04 -22.39 4.38
C CYS A 981 24.98 -23.49 3.88
N LEU A 982 24.56 -24.30 2.91
CA LEU A 982 25.31 -25.46 2.39
C LEU A 982 26.17 -25.11 1.16
N GLY A 983 25.93 -23.94 0.57
CA GLY A 983 26.53 -23.52 -0.68
C GLY A 983 25.82 -24.05 -1.93
N PRO A 984 26.12 -23.45 -3.11
CA PRO A 984 25.46 -23.80 -4.36
C PRO A 984 25.87 -25.17 -4.91
N SER A 985 27.06 -25.68 -4.53
CA SER A 985 27.58 -26.98 -4.98
C SER A 985 26.68 -28.15 -4.58
N ILE A 986 26.38 -28.24 -3.29
CA ILE A 986 25.56 -29.32 -2.74
C ILE A 986 24.17 -29.27 -3.38
N LEU A 987 23.56 -28.08 -3.46
CA LEU A 987 22.26 -27.94 -4.08
C LEU A 987 22.26 -28.31 -5.57
N LEU A 988 23.31 -27.92 -6.31
CA LEU A 988 23.47 -28.27 -7.72
C LEU A 988 23.49 -29.80 -7.89
N ASN A 989 24.21 -30.54 -7.05
CA ASN A 989 24.29 -32.00 -7.11
C ASN A 989 22.91 -32.68 -6.97
N TYR A 990 22.03 -32.14 -6.13
CA TYR A 990 20.65 -32.64 -6.01
C TYR A 990 19.84 -32.30 -7.26
N THR A 991 20.02 -31.11 -7.85
CA THR A 991 19.28 -30.69 -9.05
C THR A 991 19.71 -31.38 -10.34
N LEU A 992 20.99 -31.76 -10.50
CA LEU A 992 21.50 -32.32 -11.77
C LEU A 992 20.74 -33.58 -12.20
N GLN A 993 20.28 -34.39 -11.25
CA GLN A 993 19.56 -35.65 -11.51
C GLN A 993 18.24 -35.45 -12.26
N GLY A 994 17.54 -34.33 -12.02
CA GLY A 994 16.20 -34.10 -12.55
C GLY A 994 16.10 -33.11 -13.73
N LEU A 995 17.19 -32.40 -14.08
CA LEU A 995 17.20 -31.40 -15.16
C LEU A 995 16.82 -31.99 -16.53
N PHE A 996 17.39 -33.15 -16.85
CA PHE A 996 17.18 -33.85 -18.11
C PHE A 996 16.36 -35.16 -17.97
N HIS A 997 15.67 -35.33 -16.84
CA HIS A 997 14.88 -36.53 -16.57
C HIS A 997 13.79 -36.76 -17.65
N PRO A 998 13.48 -37.99 -18.09
CA PRO A 998 12.50 -38.23 -19.18
C PRO A 998 11.10 -37.69 -18.92
N SER A 999 10.65 -37.69 -17.67
CA SER A 999 9.36 -37.12 -17.27
C SER A 999 9.37 -35.59 -17.28
N ARG A 1000 8.48 -35.00 -18.07
CA ARG A 1000 8.27 -33.54 -18.12
C ARG A 1000 7.93 -32.94 -16.75
N LYS A 1001 7.11 -33.63 -15.94
CA LYS A 1001 6.73 -33.17 -14.61
C LYS A 1001 7.93 -33.01 -13.67
N VAL A 1002 8.91 -33.91 -13.78
CA VAL A 1002 10.14 -33.84 -12.99
C VAL A 1002 11.01 -32.68 -13.46
N ARG A 1003 11.21 -32.55 -14.78
CA ARG A 1003 11.98 -31.45 -15.36
C ARG A 1003 11.42 -30.08 -14.96
N GLU A 1004 10.11 -29.88 -15.05
CA GLU A 1004 9.48 -28.59 -14.71
C GLU A 1004 9.79 -28.12 -13.28
N VAL A 1005 9.82 -29.04 -12.31
CA VAL A 1005 10.17 -28.73 -10.92
C VAL A 1005 11.67 -28.46 -10.77
N TYR A 1006 12.51 -29.31 -11.35
CA TYR A 1006 13.96 -29.21 -11.20
C TYR A 1006 14.54 -27.99 -11.94
N TRP A 1007 14.00 -27.64 -13.11
CA TRP A 1007 14.33 -26.39 -13.80
C TRP A 1007 13.92 -25.17 -13.01
N ARG A 1008 12.79 -25.23 -12.28
CA ARG A 1008 12.40 -24.14 -11.38
C ARG A 1008 13.42 -23.95 -10.25
N ILE A 1009 13.87 -25.04 -9.62
CA ILE A 1009 14.89 -24.99 -8.56
C ILE A 1009 16.23 -24.48 -9.13
N TYR A 1010 16.65 -25.00 -10.29
CA TYR A 1010 17.86 -24.55 -10.96
C TYR A 1010 17.81 -23.07 -11.34
N ASN A 1011 16.67 -22.57 -11.84
CA ASN A 1011 16.51 -21.15 -12.15
C ASN A 1011 16.68 -20.28 -10.89
N ALA A 1012 16.13 -20.71 -9.75
CA ALA A 1012 16.33 -20.00 -8.48
C ALA A 1012 17.79 -20.05 -8.01
N LEU A 1013 18.45 -21.20 -8.17
CA LEU A 1013 19.87 -21.35 -7.88
C LEU A 1013 20.75 -20.46 -8.78
N TYR A 1014 20.45 -20.43 -10.09
CA TYR A 1014 21.16 -19.63 -11.08
C TYR A 1014 21.01 -18.13 -10.83
N LEU A 1015 19.79 -17.67 -10.53
CA LEU A 1015 19.54 -16.27 -10.18
C LEU A 1015 20.31 -15.83 -8.92
N GLY A 1016 20.50 -16.73 -7.95
CA GLY A 1016 21.14 -16.39 -6.69
C GLY A 1016 22.66 -16.56 -6.64
N ALA A 1017 23.24 -17.39 -7.51
CA ALA A 1017 24.60 -17.89 -7.34
C ALA A 1017 25.29 -18.27 -8.68
N ALA A 1018 25.03 -17.53 -9.77
CA ALA A 1018 25.54 -17.83 -11.11
C ALA A 1018 27.06 -18.04 -11.16
N ASP A 1019 27.84 -17.07 -10.70
CA ASP A 1019 29.32 -17.12 -10.77
C ASP A 1019 29.89 -18.25 -9.91
N SER A 1020 29.31 -18.47 -8.73
CA SER A 1020 29.73 -19.53 -7.81
C SER A 1020 29.38 -20.94 -8.28
N MET A 1021 28.53 -21.11 -9.30
CA MET A 1021 28.25 -22.43 -9.88
C MET A 1021 29.27 -22.87 -10.92
N VAL A 1022 30.04 -21.95 -11.49
CA VAL A 1022 31.02 -22.25 -12.55
C VAL A 1022 31.95 -23.42 -12.20
N PRO A 1023 32.51 -23.51 -10.97
CA PRO A 1023 33.37 -24.63 -10.57
C PRO A 1023 32.65 -25.97 -10.44
N PHE A 1024 31.33 -25.97 -10.25
CA PHE A 1024 30.55 -27.16 -9.88
C PHE A 1024 29.76 -27.79 -11.03
N TYR A 1025 29.75 -27.17 -12.22
CA TYR A 1025 29.15 -27.81 -13.39
C TYR A 1025 29.88 -29.13 -13.71
N PRO A 1026 29.13 -30.19 -14.06
CA PRO A 1026 29.74 -31.47 -14.43
C PRO A 1026 30.60 -31.31 -15.68
N ASP A 1027 31.62 -32.15 -15.80
CA ASP A 1027 32.36 -32.28 -17.05
C ASP A 1027 31.51 -33.03 -18.08
N LEU A 1028 31.36 -32.46 -19.27
CA LEU A 1028 30.56 -33.00 -20.37
C LEU A 1028 31.40 -33.31 -21.61
N GLY A 1029 32.74 -33.35 -21.49
CA GLY A 1029 33.65 -33.65 -22.60
C GLY A 1029 33.39 -34.98 -23.30
N GLU A 1030 32.88 -35.98 -22.58
CA GLU A 1030 32.50 -37.28 -23.17
C GLU A 1030 31.28 -37.20 -24.10
N LEU A 1031 30.49 -36.12 -24.04
CA LEU A 1031 29.32 -35.88 -24.89
C LEU A 1031 29.63 -35.05 -26.13
N ASN A 1032 30.91 -34.81 -26.44
CA ASN A 1032 31.31 -34.13 -27.66
C ASN A 1032 30.78 -34.88 -28.90
N ASP A 1033 29.98 -34.20 -29.72
CA ASP A 1033 29.40 -34.76 -30.94
C ASP A 1033 30.41 -34.70 -32.09
N TYR A 1034 30.89 -35.87 -32.53
CA TYR A 1034 31.78 -36.02 -33.68
C TYR A 1034 31.00 -36.50 -34.91
N ASP A 1035 30.97 -35.71 -35.99
CA ASP A 1035 30.48 -36.15 -37.30
C ASP A 1035 31.69 -36.32 -38.25
N GLY A 1036 32.24 -37.53 -38.29
CA GLY A 1036 33.51 -37.79 -38.96
C GLY A 1036 34.70 -37.08 -38.29
N LYS A 1037 35.39 -36.19 -39.01
CA LYS A 1037 36.53 -35.40 -38.51
C LYS A 1037 36.17 -33.99 -38.01
N VAL A 1038 34.88 -33.62 -38.02
CA VAL A 1038 34.41 -32.28 -37.65
C VAL A 1038 33.63 -32.37 -36.34
N VAL A 1039 34.07 -31.63 -35.33
CA VAL A 1039 33.36 -31.51 -34.06
C VAL A 1039 32.17 -30.57 -34.27
N LYS A 1040 30.94 -31.05 -34.03
CA LYS A 1040 29.73 -30.21 -34.17
C LYS A 1040 29.52 -29.32 -32.94
N ASN A 1041 29.70 -29.89 -31.75
CA ASN A 1041 29.63 -29.16 -30.48
C ASN A 1041 30.78 -29.60 -29.59
N VAL A 1042 31.53 -28.64 -29.05
CA VAL A 1042 32.57 -28.86 -28.05
C VAL A 1042 32.01 -28.45 -26.70
N TYR A 1043 31.89 -29.39 -25.78
CA TYR A 1043 31.41 -29.19 -24.41
C TYR A 1043 32.54 -29.14 -23.38
N ASP A 1044 33.79 -29.35 -23.82
CA ASP A 1044 34.99 -29.22 -22.98
C ASP A 1044 35.26 -27.77 -22.55
N ARG A 1045 35.69 -27.62 -21.30
CA ARG A 1045 36.17 -26.34 -20.74
C ARG A 1045 37.69 -26.35 -20.63
N TYR A 1046 38.39 -26.34 -21.78
CA TYR A 1046 39.86 -26.41 -21.86
C TYR A 1046 40.61 -25.46 -20.91
N PRO A 1047 40.17 -24.21 -20.66
CA PRO A 1047 40.87 -23.32 -19.73
C PRO A 1047 40.91 -23.82 -18.28
N LEU A 1048 39.94 -24.63 -17.84
CA LEU A 1048 39.90 -25.22 -16.50
C LEU A 1048 40.78 -26.48 -16.38
N GLN A 1049 41.19 -27.07 -17.52
CA GLN A 1049 42.03 -28.26 -17.59
C GLN A 1049 43.53 -27.92 -17.69
N MET A 1050 43.86 -26.63 -17.88
CA MET A 1050 45.25 -26.16 -17.90
C MET A 1050 45.85 -26.18 -16.49
N TRP A 1051 46.95 -26.90 -16.31
CA TRP A 1051 47.82 -26.81 -15.14
C TRP A 1051 49.06 -26.01 -15.53
N ILE A 1052 49.33 -24.91 -14.83
CA ILE A 1052 50.52 -24.06 -15.03
C ILE A 1052 51.59 -24.44 -14.01
#